data_AF-A0A933NNI1-F1
#
_entry.id   AF-A0A933NNI1-F1
#
_cell.length_a   1.000
_cell.length_b   1.000
_cell.length_c   1.000
_cell.angle_alpha   90.00
_cell.angle_beta   90.00
_cell.angle_gamma   90.00
#
_symmetry.space_group_name_H-M   'P 1'
#
loop_
_entity.id
_entity.type
_entity.pdbx_description
1 polymer ?
#
loop_
_entity_poly.entity_id
_entity_poly.type
_entity_poly.pdbx_seq_one_letter_code
_entity_poly.pdbx_strand_id
1 'polypeptide(L)'
;MKPQSQTSSKARRPTALAQAVAHPAFAAVAVTIVAALYRAWVWKTYGGGTVEGIVQGAPFADSEGWHDLATQFAEGRIVNEGWTLSWSARRPFYYFFMGAFHAVFGSWLTVTRAVHFCISSVSAGLLFDATRRLAPVPVALSAALLHAFLQYDAEACLTPLTEPLGYFLANLSFWAFVVGAQRWLFEPDTATPLRWIAASGFLLGLANLTRPLNLLAAATLPLVVMALARRRRPEGFCWRRELALPAALVLGVALALGPWMARQRMVHGIWTLSENTAEVMFAASSPKFGVWVSAVSSLPPPGTIAERVRFYNEEVRKNLAEHPGFYAANALSHARKAASDTAHHRRALVLTLVLVIAWLASTGTSPPGRWFWPGALGALTVTLIAPKDALCLWWVAGTALALKELAPVLLLPAALIPSVLTLGSMAMSRDPRLTHSLEWLALATAAWLMWRALGRARGQTAAELDWESAEGYARRSWGLGARPVLWLGAAFGVVFLAGLARATAANLDPRPKPVLEPVAASEAQEWVGRVLGSEGGVHFAHLASKLVVRRAAMRRDSAMRFGANQPFRHWYGLFQPRPYAFTIFKTHPNQPETRVVFPGLPELAGGEPLVLIGVPLGHPERGESLELLGVARPRTDGKAAAGLELLLPDGATARIHAAYIDAVIADAEKKAAPRR
;
A
#
# COMPACT_ATOMS: atom_id res chain seq x y z
N MET A 1 34.04 57.69 -20.75
CA MET A 1 33.07 56.67 -20.30
C MET A 1 31.67 57.13 -20.70
N LYS A 2 31.01 56.44 -21.63
CA LYS A 2 29.61 56.74 -22.02
C LYS A 2 28.66 56.02 -21.06
N PRO A 3 27.63 56.69 -20.51
CA PRO A 3 26.64 56.02 -19.68
C PRO A 3 25.89 55.01 -20.55
N GLN A 4 25.95 53.73 -20.21
CA GLN A 4 25.11 52.71 -20.80
C GLN A 4 23.66 53.08 -20.47
N SER A 5 22.90 53.44 -21.50
CA SER A 5 21.45 53.61 -21.39
C SER A 5 20.85 52.27 -20.95
N GLN A 6 20.40 52.20 -19.70
CA GLN A 6 19.51 51.15 -19.23
C GLN A 6 18.21 51.29 -20.03
N THR A 7 18.12 50.60 -21.16
CA THR A 7 16.86 50.37 -21.85
C THR A 7 16.02 49.52 -20.91
N SER A 8 15.06 50.17 -20.24
CA SER A 8 14.07 49.48 -19.42
C SER A 8 13.21 48.62 -20.34
N SER A 9 13.65 47.37 -20.51
CA SER A 9 12.85 46.31 -21.09
C SER A 9 11.52 46.28 -20.35
N LYS A 10 10.44 46.73 -21.02
CA LYS A 10 9.06 46.61 -20.52
C LYS A 10 8.77 45.12 -20.35
N ALA A 11 9.01 44.60 -19.16
CA ALA A 11 8.70 43.23 -18.81
C ALA A 11 7.20 43.00 -19.06
N ARG A 12 6.88 42.15 -20.05
CA ARG A 12 5.49 41.74 -20.31
C ARG A 12 4.94 41.13 -19.02
N ARG A 13 3.79 41.63 -18.58
CA ARG A 13 3.07 41.03 -17.44
C ARG A 13 2.80 39.56 -17.77
N PRO A 14 3.15 38.61 -16.87
CA PRO A 14 2.85 37.20 -17.08
C PRO A 14 1.34 37.01 -17.29
N THR A 15 0.95 36.06 -18.13
CA THR A 15 -0.45 35.73 -18.41
C THR A 15 -1.20 35.37 -17.13
N ALA A 16 -2.53 35.54 -17.11
CA ALA A 16 -3.37 35.21 -15.95
C ALA A 16 -3.21 33.74 -15.50
N LEU A 17 -2.97 32.81 -16.43
CA LEU A 17 -2.65 31.41 -16.12
C LEU A 17 -1.29 31.27 -15.42
N ALA A 18 -0.25 31.96 -15.90
CA ALA A 18 1.06 31.96 -15.23
C ALA A 18 1.00 32.59 -13.83
N GLN A 19 0.12 33.59 -13.63
CA GLN A 19 -0.13 34.22 -12.32
C GLN A 19 -0.98 33.34 -11.39
N ALA A 20 -2.02 32.67 -11.90
CA ALA A 20 -2.86 31.76 -11.12
C ALA A 20 -2.08 30.51 -10.68
N VAL A 21 -1.25 29.98 -11.59
CA VAL A 21 -0.28 28.95 -11.24
C VAL A 21 0.76 29.51 -10.26
N ALA A 22 1.09 30.80 -10.26
CA ALA A 22 2.18 31.40 -9.46
C ALA A 22 2.08 31.22 -7.94
N HIS A 23 0.91 30.87 -7.39
CA HIS A 23 0.82 30.49 -5.98
C HIS A 23 0.83 28.95 -5.83
N PRO A 24 1.92 28.38 -5.33
CA PRO A 24 2.10 26.93 -5.30
C PRO A 24 1.02 26.17 -4.54
N ALA A 25 0.47 26.78 -3.47
CA ALA A 25 -0.60 26.15 -2.70
C ALA A 25 -1.88 25.93 -3.52
N PHE A 26 -2.27 26.89 -4.38
CA PHE A 26 -3.47 26.73 -5.20
C PHE A 26 -3.29 25.64 -6.24
N ALA A 27 -2.12 25.56 -6.88
CA ALA A 27 -1.81 24.49 -7.82
C ALA A 27 -1.80 23.11 -7.14
N ALA A 28 -1.20 22.97 -5.95
CA ALA A 28 -1.21 21.73 -5.19
C ALA A 28 -2.64 21.29 -4.80
N VAL A 29 -3.47 22.24 -4.35
CA VAL A 29 -4.88 21.99 -4.02
C VAL A 29 -5.68 21.61 -5.27
N ALA A 30 -5.50 22.33 -6.38
CA ALA A 30 -6.18 22.03 -7.64
C ALA A 30 -5.85 20.62 -8.14
N VAL A 31 -4.58 20.23 -8.10
CA VAL A 31 -4.14 18.86 -8.44
C VAL A 31 -4.76 17.82 -7.50
N THR A 32 -4.82 18.11 -6.19
CA THR A 32 -5.48 17.25 -5.19
C THR A 32 -6.97 17.06 -5.50
N ILE A 33 -7.66 18.14 -5.88
CA ILE A 33 -9.08 18.10 -6.27
C ILE A 33 -9.26 17.28 -7.55
N VAL A 34 -8.43 17.49 -8.58
CA VAL A 34 -8.46 16.69 -9.81
C VAL A 34 -8.27 15.20 -9.52
N ALA A 35 -7.29 14.87 -8.66
CA ALA A 35 -7.05 13.50 -8.22
C ALA A 35 -8.25 12.90 -7.48
N ALA A 36 -8.91 13.67 -6.61
CA ALA A 36 -10.12 13.27 -5.90
C ALA A 36 -11.31 13.06 -6.84
N LEU A 37 -11.52 13.96 -7.80
CA LEU A 37 -12.59 13.83 -8.80
C LEU A 37 -12.41 12.57 -9.65
N TYR A 38 -11.17 12.30 -10.09
CA TYR A 38 -10.88 11.07 -10.84
C TYR A 38 -11.15 9.81 -10.01
N ARG A 39 -10.67 9.78 -8.77
CA ARG A 39 -10.93 8.66 -7.85
C ARG A 39 -12.40 8.51 -7.51
N ALA A 40 -13.18 9.59 -7.50
CA ALA A 40 -14.61 9.54 -7.22
C ALA A 40 -15.35 8.92 -8.41
N TRP A 41 -14.91 9.24 -9.64
CA TRP A 41 -15.38 8.56 -10.84
C TRP A 41 -15.00 7.07 -10.85
N VAL A 42 -13.77 6.70 -10.47
CA VAL A 42 -13.35 5.30 -10.33
C VAL A 42 -14.17 4.58 -9.26
N TRP A 43 -14.36 5.17 -8.08
CA TRP A 43 -15.23 4.62 -7.04
C TRP A 43 -16.64 4.40 -7.56
N LYS A 44 -17.25 5.41 -8.20
CA LYS A 44 -18.61 5.28 -8.74
C LYS A 44 -18.71 4.14 -9.76
N THR A 45 -17.70 4.00 -10.61
CA THR A 45 -17.68 3.01 -11.70
C THR A 45 -17.40 1.59 -11.19
N TYR A 46 -16.51 1.44 -10.21
CA TYR A 46 -15.95 0.14 -9.83
C TYR A 46 -16.14 -0.25 -8.36
N GLY A 47 -16.67 0.62 -7.51
CA GLY A 47 -16.76 0.41 -6.06
C GLY A 47 -17.65 -0.76 -5.63
N GLY A 48 -18.60 -1.16 -6.47
CA GLY A 48 -19.40 -2.39 -6.31
C GLY A 48 -18.94 -3.55 -7.21
N GLY A 49 -17.91 -3.35 -8.02
CA GLY A 49 -17.40 -4.32 -8.99
C GLY A 49 -16.29 -5.21 -8.43
N THR A 50 -15.70 -5.99 -9.33
CA THR A 50 -14.50 -6.80 -9.07
C THR A 50 -13.28 -6.03 -9.54
N VAL A 51 -12.39 -5.69 -8.60
CA VAL A 51 -11.16 -4.93 -8.84
C VAL A 51 -10.08 -5.48 -7.92
N GLU A 52 -9.02 -6.04 -8.50
CA GLU A 52 -7.85 -6.55 -7.76
C GLU A 52 -8.20 -7.45 -6.56
N GLY A 53 -7.96 -6.96 -5.33
CA GLY A 53 -8.25 -7.61 -4.05
C GLY A 53 -9.69 -7.39 -3.58
N ILE A 54 -10.59 -7.01 -4.48
CA ILE A 54 -12.04 -6.94 -4.26
C ILE A 54 -12.76 -7.74 -5.33
N VAL A 55 -13.74 -8.53 -4.90
CA VAL A 55 -14.67 -9.21 -5.79
C VAL A 55 -16.08 -8.74 -5.41
N GLN A 56 -16.76 -8.10 -6.37
CA GLN A 56 -18.11 -7.52 -6.21
C GLN A 56 -18.29 -6.58 -4.99
N GLY A 57 -17.23 -5.88 -4.59
CA GLY A 57 -17.24 -5.00 -3.42
C GLY A 57 -16.83 -5.65 -2.09
N ALA A 58 -16.53 -6.94 -2.05
CA ALA A 58 -16.00 -7.62 -0.87
C ALA A 58 -14.46 -7.79 -0.93
N PRO A 59 -13.71 -7.59 0.18
CA PRO A 59 -12.27 -7.87 0.22
C PRO A 59 -11.97 -9.35 -0.04
N PHE A 60 -10.86 -9.64 -0.71
CA PHE A 60 -10.42 -11.00 -1.03
C PHE A 60 -8.90 -11.15 -0.98
N ALA A 61 -8.40 -12.35 -0.68
CA ALA A 61 -6.98 -12.66 -0.56
C ALA A 61 -6.27 -11.76 0.48
N ASP A 62 -5.18 -11.08 0.13
CA ASP A 62 -4.43 -10.22 1.07
C ASP A 62 -5.31 -9.11 1.68
N SER A 63 -6.23 -8.58 0.87
CA SER A 63 -7.19 -7.52 1.21
C SER A 63 -8.07 -7.90 2.40
N GLU A 64 -8.56 -9.16 2.41
CA GLU A 64 -9.34 -9.71 3.52
C GLU A 64 -8.49 -9.77 4.79
N GLY A 65 -7.28 -10.34 4.72
CA GLY A 65 -6.39 -10.45 5.86
C GLY A 65 -6.06 -9.09 6.50
N TRP A 66 -5.77 -8.08 5.69
CA TRP A 66 -5.48 -6.73 6.18
C TRP A 66 -6.70 -6.04 6.79
N HIS A 67 -7.88 -6.21 6.20
CA HIS A 67 -9.14 -5.67 6.74
C HIS A 67 -9.50 -6.33 8.08
N ASP A 68 -9.38 -7.65 8.15
CA ASP A 68 -9.65 -8.43 9.36
C ASP A 68 -8.70 -8.05 10.49
N LEU A 69 -7.41 -7.86 10.19
CA LEU A 69 -6.43 -7.40 11.19
C LEU A 69 -6.75 -6.01 11.72
N ALA A 70 -7.13 -5.08 10.84
CA ALA A 70 -7.54 -3.73 11.26
C ALA A 70 -8.79 -3.78 12.15
N THR A 71 -9.75 -4.64 11.79
CA THR A 71 -10.98 -4.85 12.55
C THR A 71 -10.70 -5.47 13.93
N GLN A 72 -9.88 -6.52 13.98
CA GLN A 72 -9.47 -7.15 15.23
C GLN A 72 -8.70 -6.19 16.13
N PHE A 73 -7.88 -5.30 15.55
CA PHE A 73 -7.22 -4.24 16.31
C PHE A 73 -8.21 -3.28 16.95
N ALA A 74 -9.14 -2.77 16.14
CA ALA A 74 -10.15 -1.81 16.57
C ALA A 74 -10.99 -2.32 17.75
N GLU A 75 -11.22 -3.63 17.80
CA GLU A 75 -12.02 -4.29 18.81
C GLU A 75 -11.22 -4.85 20.00
N GLY A 76 -9.90 -4.68 20.01
CA GLY A 76 -9.05 -5.19 21.07
C GLY A 76 -8.91 -6.72 21.10
N ARG A 77 -9.04 -7.40 19.94
CA ARG A 77 -9.01 -8.87 19.83
C ARG A 77 -7.68 -9.44 19.35
N ILE A 78 -6.66 -8.60 19.12
CA ILE A 78 -5.33 -8.97 18.60
C ILE A 78 -4.62 -10.06 19.43
N VAL A 79 -5.07 -10.31 20.67
CA VAL A 79 -4.39 -11.19 21.63
C VAL A 79 -4.69 -12.68 21.42
N ASN A 80 -5.63 -13.09 20.56
CA ASN A 80 -6.04 -14.50 20.46
C ASN A 80 -5.36 -15.29 19.33
N GLU A 81 -4.57 -16.29 19.74
CA GLU A 81 -4.02 -17.52 19.11
C GLU A 81 -3.93 -17.63 17.57
N GLY A 82 -4.95 -17.30 16.78
CA GLY A 82 -4.88 -17.27 15.29
C GLY A 82 -3.92 -16.21 14.74
N TRP A 83 -3.52 -15.24 15.56
CA TRP A 83 -2.49 -14.24 15.29
C TRP A 83 -1.08 -14.84 15.13
N THR A 84 -0.82 -15.98 15.79
CA THR A 84 0.53 -16.34 16.23
C THR A 84 1.45 -16.93 15.16
N LEU A 85 0.94 -17.51 14.07
CA LEU A 85 1.81 -18.34 13.21
C LEU A 85 2.37 -17.64 11.95
N SER A 86 1.74 -16.59 11.40
CA SER A 86 2.31 -15.91 10.20
C SER A 86 2.03 -14.41 10.07
N TRP A 87 1.00 -13.87 10.74
CA TRP A 87 0.67 -12.43 10.64
C TRP A 87 1.22 -11.59 11.79
N SER A 88 1.46 -12.19 12.96
CA SER A 88 2.05 -11.48 14.12
C SER A 88 3.50 -11.02 13.92
N ALA A 89 4.19 -11.56 12.91
CA ALA A 89 5.52 -11.11 12.50
C ALA A 89 5.52 -10.27 11.22
N ARG A 90 4.35 -9.91 10.68
CA ARG A 90 4.23 -8.99 9.53
C ARG A 90 4.16 -7.54 10.00
N ARG A 91 4.60 -6.65 9.13
CA ARG A 91 4.71 -5.21 9.40
C ARG A 91 3.38 -4.63 9.91
N PRO A 92 3.40 -3.83 11.00
CA PRO A 92 2.20 -3.60 11.79
C PRO A 92 1.40 -2.35 11.41
N PHE A 93 2.02 -1.40 10.71
CA PHE A 93 1.51 -0.03 10.71
C PHE A 93 0.19 0.09 9.96
N TYR A 94 -0.01 -0.71 8.90
CA TYR A 94 -1.27 -0.68 8.15
C TYR A 94 -2.49 -0.97 9.03
N TYR A 95 -2.50 -2.12 9.71
CA TYR A 95 -3.67 -2.50 10.49
C TYR A 95 -3.78 -1.70 11.79
N PHE A 96 -2.68 -1.19 12.35
CA PHE A 96 -2.75 -0.20 13.44
C PHE A 96 -3.40 1.10 12.98
N PHE A 97 -2.98 1.62 11.84
CA PHE A 97 -3.53 2.82 11.25
C PHE A 97 -5.01 2.67 10.94
N MET A 98 -5.37 1.65 10.14
CA MET A 98 -6.75 1.44 9.74
C MET A 98 -7.64 1.04 10.92
N GLY A 99 -7.15 0.22 11.85
CA GLY A 99 -7.91 -0.18 13.02
C GLY A 99 -8.19 0.98 13.98
N ALA A 100 -7.32 2.00 14.05
CA ALA A 100 -7.64 3.22 14.76
C ALA A 100 -8.84 3.96 14.14
N PHE A 101 -8.89 4.09 12.81
CA PHE A 101 -10.07 4.66 12.13
C PHE A 101 -11.32 3.81 12.32
N HIS A 102 -11.21 2.48 12.25
CA HIS A 102 -12.30 1.57 12.52
C HIS A 102 -12.80 1.67 13.96
N ALA A 103 -11.92 1.90 14.94
CA ALA A 103 -12.33 2.09 16.32
C ALA A 103 -13.21 3.35 16.49
N VAL A 104 -12.97 4.41 15.72
CA VAL A 104 -13.78 5.64 15.78
C VAL A 104 -15.09 5.51 14.98
N PHE A 105 -15.00 5.07 13.72
CA PHE A 105 -16.10 5.14 12.75
C PHE A 105 -16.81 3.80 12.49
N GLY A 106 -16.33 2.71 13.11
CA GLY A 106 -16.75 1.35 12.84
C GLY A 106 -15.91 0.67 11.74
N SER A 107 -15.87 -0.66 11.78
CA SER A 107 -15.04 -1.52 10.92
C SER A 107 -15.59 -1.70 9.50
N TRP A 108 -16.19 -0.66 8.93
CA TRP A 108 -16.81 -0.72 7.60
C TRP A 108 -15.75 -0.58 6.50
N LEU A 109 -15.89 -1.36 5.43
CA LEU A 109 -15.04 -1.22 4.24
C LEU A 109 -15.09 0.19 3.64
N THR A 110 -16.25 0.85 3.68
CA THR A 110 -16.41 2.25 3.24
C THR A 110 -15.50 3.22 3.99
N VAL A 111 -15.23 2.98 5.29
CA VAL A 111 -14.27 3.78 6.07
C VAL A 111 -12.87 3.61 5.50
N THR A 112 -12.46 2.36 5.23
CA THR A 112 -11.15 2.10 4.62
C THR A 112 -11.00 2.79 3.26
N ARG A 113 -12.01 2.65 2.40
CA ARG A 113 -12.03 3.28 1.08
C ARG A 113 -11.98 4.80 1.18
N ALA A 114 -12.74 5.40 2.10
CA ALA A 114 -12.73 6.85 2.31
C ALA A 114 -11.35 7.35 2.76
N VAL A 115 -10.71 6.66 3.71
CA VAL A 115 -9.36 7.00 4.16
C VAL A 115 -8.35 6.88 3.03
N HIS A 116 -8.33 5.75 2.31
CA HIS A 116 -7.45 5.52 1.16
C HIS A 116 -7.67 6.56 0.05
N PHE A 117 -8.92 6.85 -0.29
CA PHE A 117 -9.32 7.89 -1.23
C PHE A 117 -8.72 9.26 -0.85
N CYS A 118 -8.85 9.65 0.42
CA CYS A 118 -8.34 10.93 0.91
C CYS A 118 -6.81 11.00 0.82
N ILE A 119 -6.09 10.02 1.38
CA ILE A 119 -4.62 10.05 1.44
C ILE A 119 -3.98 9.94 0.05
N SER A 120 -4.57 9.16 -0.86
CA SER A 120 -4.08 9.05 -2.22
C SER A 120 -4.35 10.34 -3.03
N SER A 121 -5.51 10.97 -2.85
CA SER A 121 -5.78 12.28 -3.48
C SER A 121 -4.78 13.34 -3.02
N VAL A 122 -4.50 13.39 -1.71
CA VAL A 122 -3.50 14.32 -1.13
C VAL A 122 -2.09 14.02 -1.62
N SER A 123 -1.77 12.75 -1.91
CA SER A 123 -0.47 12.36 -2.46
C SER A 123 -0.14 13.13 -3.74
N ALA A 124 -1.11 13.34 -4.64
CA ALA A 124 -0.89 14.12 -5.86
C ALA A 124 -0.45 15.57 -5.57
N GLY A 125 -1.06 16.23 -4.59
CA GLY A 125 -0.65 17.56 -4.15
C GLY A 125 0.75 17.59 -3.53
N LEU A 126 1.08 16.60 -2.71
CA LEU A 126 2.42 16.45 -2.12
C LEU A 126 3.50 16.25 -3.19
N LEU A 127 3.22 15.42 -4.20
CA LEU A 127 4.12 15.16 -5.32
C LEU A 127 4.36 16.39 -6.18
N PHE A 128 3.30 17.16 -6.46
CA PHE A 128 3.44 18.45 -7.12
C PHE A 128 4.36 19.38 -6.31
N ASP A 129 4.10 19.52 -5.00
CA ASP A 129 4.88 20.42 -4.14
C ASP A 129 6.34 19.99 -3.98
N ALA A 130 6.60 18.68 -3.86
CA ALA A 130 7.95 18.15 -3.80
C ALA A 130 8.67 18.38 -5.13
N THR A 131 8.05 18.04 -6.26
CA THR A 131 8.69 18.12 -7.58
C THR A 131 8.95 19.58 -8.00
N ARG A 132 8.03 20.51 -7.74
CA ARG A 132 8.24 21.93 -8.09
C ARG A 132 9.38 22.61 -7.33
N ARG A 133 9.80 22.03 -6.20
CA ARG A 133 10.96 22.52 -5.43
C ARG A 133 12.28 22.04 -6.03
N LEU A 134 12.22 21.00 -6.86
CA LEU A 134 13.38 20.36 -7.49
C LEU A 134 13.49 20.68 -8.99
N ALA A 135 12.37 20.99 -9.63
CA ALA A 135 12.24 21.17 -11.07
C ALA A 135 11.19 22.24 -11.42
N PRO A 136 11.18 22.74 -12.67
CA PRO A 136 10.19 23.70 -13.15
C PRO A 136 8.74 23.20 -13.05
N VAL A 137 7.78 24.13 -13.01
CA VAL A 137 6.35 23.84 -12.82
C VAL A 137 5.77 22.84 -13.84
N PRO A 138 6.08 22.89 -15.15
CA PRO A 138 5.59 21.88 -16.10
C PRO A 138 6.00 20.45 -15.74
N VAL A 139 7.23 20.28 -15.25
CA VAL A 139 7.74 18.97 -14.78
C VAL A 139 6.94 18.49 -13.57
N ALA A 140 6.68 19.40 -12.63
CA ALA A 140 5.90 19.10 -11.43
C ALA A 140 4.44 18.76 -11.74
N LEU A 141 3.80 19.52 -12.65
CA LEU A 141 2.45 19.24 -13.12
C LEU A 141 2.36 17.89 -13.83
N SER A 142 3.30 17.58 -14.73
CA SER A 142 3.36 16.28 -15.40
C SER A 142 3.42 15.12 -14.41
N ALA A 143 4.32 15.18 -13.43
CA ALA A 143 4.48 14.13 -12.43
C ALA A 143 3.21 13.95 -11.58
N ALA A 144 2.61 15.06 -11.16
CA ALA A 144 1.45 15.02 -10.29
C ALA A 144 0.16 14.63 -11.03
N LEU A 145 0.00 15.04 -12.30
CA LEU A 145 -1.13 14.64 -13.14
C LEU A 145 -1.04 13.16 -13.54
N LEU A 146 0.17 12.64 -13.82
CA LEU A 146 0.35 11.19 -14.01
C LEU A 146 -0.19 10.44 -12.79
N HIS A 147 0.22 10.83 -11.59
CA HIS A 147 -0.24 10.18 -10.37
C HIS A 147 -1.74 10.40 -10.11
N ALA A 148 -2.27 11.59 -10.41
CA ALA A 148 -3.69 11.89 -10.27
C ALA A 148 -4.57 10.96 -11.12
N PHE A 149 -4.14 10.66 -12.35
CA PHE A 149 -4.85 9.82 -13.33
C PHE A 149 -4.34 8.38 -13.42
N LEU A 150 -3.52 7.94 -12.46
CA LEU A 150 -2.99 6.59 -12.47
C LEU A 150 -4.11 5.61 -12.09
N GLN A 151 -4.67 4.91 -13.09
CA GLN A 151 -5.80 4.00 -12.92
C GLN A 151 -5.54 2.96 -11.82
N TYR A 152 -4.35 2.38 -11.84
CA TYR A 152 -3.93 1.39 -10.85
C TYR A 152 -4.06 1.91 -9.41
N ASP A 153 -3.53 3.11 -9.13
CA ASP A 153 -3.58 3.69 -7.79
C ASP A 153 -5.02 4.05 -7.39
N ALA A 154 -5.83 4.55 -8.33
CA ALA A 154 -7.24 4.85 -8.09
C ALA A 154 -8.07 3.58 -7.78
N GLU A 155 -7.76 2.45 -8.42
CA GLU A 155 -8.35 1.13 -8.14
C GLU A 155 -7.88 0.58 -6.79
N ALA A 156 -6.57 0.65 -6.51
CA ALA A 156 -6.00 0.21 -5.24
C ALA A 156 -6.59 0.97 -4.04
N CYS A 157 -6.97 2.24 -4.20
CA CYS A 157 -7.67 3.02 -3.18
C CYS A 157 -9.01 2.40 -2.74
N LEU A 158 -9.64 1.61 -3.60
CA LEU A 158 -10.90 0.94 -3.27
C LEU A 158 -10.67 -0.31 -2.41
N THR A 159 -9.44 -0.83 -2.36
CA THR A 159 -9.07 -2.08 -1.70
C THR A 159 -8.43 -1.82 -0.32
N PRO A 160 -8.71 -2.65 0.71
CA PRO A 160 -8.01 -2.62 1.99
C PRO A 160 -6.63 -3.30 1.88
N LEU A 161 -5.78 -2.73 1.02
CA LEU A 161 -4.40 -3.15 0.83
C LEU A 161 -3.43 -2.12 1.43
N THR A 162 -2.18 -2.53 1.65
CA THR A 162 -1.11 -1.69 2.21
C THR A 162 -0.66 -0.55 1.29
N GLU A 163 -0.96 -0.68 -0.01
CA GLU A 163 -0.44 0.12 -1.10
C GLU A 163 -0.77 1.60 -0.91
N PRO A 164 -2.04 2.03 -0.72
CA PRO A 164 -2.37 3.44 -0.68
C PRO A 164 -1.73 4.15 0.51
N LEU A 165 -1.72 3.50 1.69
CA LEU A 165 -1.09 4.06 2.89
C LEU A 165 0.43 4.08 2.77
N GLY A 166 1.06 2.98 2.35
CA GLY A 166 2.51 2.89 2.23
C GLY A 166 3.06 3.90 1.22
N TYR A 167 2.34 4.08 0.11
CA TYR A 167 2.67 5.06 -0.91
C TYR A 167 2.50 6.50 -0.43
N PHE A 168 1.38 6.82 0.23
CA PHE A 168 1.18 8.13 0.85
C PHE A 168 2.31 8.49 1.83
N LEU A 169 2.67 7.56 2.73
CA LEU A 169 3.75 7.78 3.71
C LEU A 169 5.11 7.95 3.04
N ALA A 170 5.40 7.19 1.97
CA ALA A 170 6.63 7.35 1.20
C ALA A 170 6.70 8.72 0.52
N ASN A 171 5.59 9.19 -0.07
CA ASN A 171 5.53 10.51 -0.69
C ASN A 171 5.63 11.64 0.33
N LEU A 172 4.96 11.50 1.47
CA LEU A 172 5.04 12.46 2.57
C LEU A 172 6.45 12.52 3.14
N SER A 173 7.12 11.37 3.27
CA SER A 173 8.53 11.28 3.66
C SER A 173 9.43 11.99 2.65
N PHE A 174 9.28 11.71 1.35
CA PHE A 174 10.06 12.36 0.30
C PHE A 174 9.81 13.87 0.25
N TRP A 175 8.55 14.30 0.35
CA TRP A 175 8.18 15.71 0.43
C TRP A 175 8.84 16.41 1.63
N ALA A 176 8.75 15.81 2.82
CA ALA A 176 9.39 16.34 4.04
C ALA A 176 10.91 16.40 3.88
N PHE A 177 11.52 15.39 3.22
CA PHE A 177 12.95 15.38 2.91
C PHE A 177 13.32 16.56 2.01
N VAL A 178 12.59 16.76 0.92
CA VAL A 178 12.83 17.85 -0.04
C VAL A 178 12.71 19.21 0.64
N VAL A 179 11.70 19.40 1.50
CA VAL A 179 11.55 20.62 2.31
C VAL A 179 12.77 20.82 3.22
N GLY A 180 13.18 19.79 3.96
CA GLY A 180 14.36 19.84 4.83
C GLY A 180 15.65 20.10 4.07
N ALA A 181 15.87 19.40 2.96
CA ALA A 181 17.05 19.53 2.10
C ALA A 181 17.15 20.93 1.48
N GLN A 182 16.02 21.48 1.02
CA GLN A 182 15.99 22.83 0.48
C GLN A 182 16.38 23.84 1.55
N ARG A 183 15.78 23.77 2.75
CA ARG A 183 16.14 24.66 3.86
C ARG A 183 17.61 24.48 4.25
N TRP A 184 18.12 23.26 4.32
CA TRP A 184 19.52 22.99 4.62
C TRP A 184 20.50 23.65 3.64
N LEU A 185 20.13 23.70 2.36
CA LEU A 185 20.96 24.26 1.30
C LEU A 185 20.93 25.79 1.26
N PHE A 186 19.88 26.44 1.77
CA PHE A 186 19.61 27.86 1.57
C PHE A 186 19.40 28.70 2.83
N GLU A 187 19.01 28.10 3.95
CA GLU A 187 18.79 28.78 5.23
C GLU A 187 20.04 28.65 6.12
N PRO A 188 20.38 29.69 6.90
CA PRO A 188 21.50 29.63 7.86
C PRO A 188 21.16 28.80 9.11
N ASP A 189 19.89 28.71 9.50
CA ASP A 189 19.45 27.87 10.61
C ASP A 189 19.56 26.38 10.25
N THR A 190 20.23 25.62 11.11
CA THR A 190 20.41 24.18 10.94
C THR A 190 19.36 23.36 11.69
N ALA A 191 18.72 23.92 12.73
CA ALA A 191 17.79 23.17 13.58
C ALA A 191 16.49 22.84 12.83
N THR A 192 15.91 23.82 12.14
CA THR A 192 14.65 23.63 11.39
C THR A 192 14.78 22.59 10.27
N PRO A 193 15.80 22.64 9.39
CA PRO A 193 16.04 21.57 8.41
C PRO A 193 16.17 20.18 9.03
N LEU A 194 16.93 20.03 10.12
CA LEU A 194 17.17 18.74 10.74
C LEU A 194 15.89 18.13 11.32
N ARG A 195 14.97 18.94 11.84
CA ARG A 195 13.63 18.47 12.25
C ARG A 195 12.83 17.90 11.08
N TRP A 196 12.85 18.56 9.93
CA TRP A 196 12.20 18.06 8.70
C TRP A 196 12.82 16.77 8.21
N ILE A 197 14.14 16.66 8.25
CA ILE A 197 14.88 15.46 7.85
C ILE A 197 14.61 14.30 8.82
N ALA A 198 14.57 14.56 10.13
CA ALA A 198 14.18 13.55 11.13
C ALA A 198 12.72 13.11 10.95
N ALA A 199 11.79 14.04 10.73
CA ALA A 199 10.39 13.72 10.43
C ALA A 199 10.24 12.89 9.15
N SER A 200 11.00 13.23 8.10
CA SER A 200 11.09 12.44 6.88
C SER A 200 11.56 11.01 7.15
N GLY A 201 12.59 10.83 7.99
CA GLY A 201 13.10 9.53 8.38
C GLY A 201 12.07 8.71 9.16
N PHE A 202 11.36 9.35 10.10
CA PHE A 202 10.28 8.72 10.84
C PHE A 202 9.16 8.24 9.91
N LEU A 203 8.72 9.11 8.98
CA LEU A 203 7.72 8.75 7.97
C LEU A 203 8.21 7.65 7.02
N LEU A 204 9.51 7.63 6.67
CA LEU A 204 10.10 6.56 5.87
C LEU A 204 10.06 5.23 6.61
N GLY A 205 10.35 5.24 7.92
CA GLY A 205 10.21 4.08 8.78
C GLY A 205 8.76 3.59 8.84
N LEU A 206 7.78 4.48 9.05
CA LEU A 206 6.36 4.13 9.02
C LEU A 206 5.92 3.57 7.65
N ALA A 207 6.41 4.17 6.55
CA ALA A 207 6.17 3.66 5.22
C ALA A 207 6.68 2.22 5.08
N ASN A 208 7.87 1.90 5.60
CA ASN A 208 8.42 0.54 5.60
C ASN A 208 7.77 -0.41 6.61
N LEU A 209 7.14 0.09 7.67
CA LEU A 209 6.21 -0.67 8.54
C LEU A 209 4.83 -0.87 7.91
N THR A 210 4.58 -0.27 6.75
CA THR A 210 3.41 -0.56 5.92
C THR A 210 3.80 -1.48 4.77
N ARG A 211 4.84 -1.09 4.01
CA ARG A 211 5.31 -1.75 2.80
C ARG A 211 6.81 -1.50 2.54
N PRO A 212 7.64 -2.54 2.31
CA PRO A 212 9.10 -2.48 2.46
C PRO A 212 9.83 -2.12 1.16
N LEU A 213 9.61 -0.94 0.59
CA LEU A 213 10.15 -0.63 -0.75
C LEU A 213 11.24 0.43 -0.80
N ASN A 214 11.31 1.30 0.21
CA ASN A 214 12.01 2.57 0.04
C ASN A 214 13.09 2.79 1.11
N LEU A 215 13.38 1.80 1.97
CA LEU A 215 14.31 1.99 3.08
C LEU A 215 15.73 2.36 2.61
N LEU A 216 16.18 1.82 1.47
CA LEU A 216 17.50 2.15 0.91
C LEU A 216 17.62 3.63 0.47
N ALA A 217 16.51 4.34 0.25
CA ALA A 217 16.53 5.77 -0.01
C ALA A 217 17.08 6.58 1.18
N ALA A 218 17.06 6.02 2.40
CA ALA A 218 17.67 6.64 3.58
C ALA A 218 19.19 6.80 3.43
N ALA A 219 19.85 5.98 2.61
CA ALA A 219 21.29 6.10 2.37
C ALA A 219 21.59 7.11 1.25
N THR A 220 20.85 7.08 0.15
CA THR A 220 21.18 7.85 -1.07
C THR A 220 20.76 9.31 -1.00
N LEU A 221 19.59 9.61 -0.42
CA LEU A 221 19.06 10.97 -0.32
C LEU A 221 20.01 11.94 0.40
N PRO A 222 20.51 11.65 1.63
CA PRO A 222 21.44 12.56 2.31
C PRO A 222 22.75 12.73 1.53
N LEU A 223 23.29 11.68 0.91
CA LEU A 223 24.51 11.76 0.10
C LEU A 223 24.36 12.75 -1.06
N VAL A 224 23.21 12.77 -1.73
CA VAL A 224 22.93 13.75 -2.79
C VAL A 224 22.85 15.16 -2.23
N VAL A 225 22.21 15.39 -1.09
CA VAL A 225 22.17 16.72 -0.45
C VAL A 225 23.58 17.20 -0.09
N MET A 226 24.43 16.32 0.44
CA MET A 226 25.82 16.64 0.76
C MET A 226 26.61 17.02 -0.51
N ALA A 227 26.41 16.30 -1.61
CA ALA A 227 27.04 16.64 -2.90
C ALA A 227 26.56 18.01 -3.43
N LEU A 228 25.26 18.30 -3.33
CA LEU A 228 24.68 19.60 -3.68
C LEU A 228 25.21 20.72 -2.78
N ALA A 229 25.35 20.47 -1.48
CA ALA A 229 25.88 21.43 -0.51
C ALA A 229 27.35 21.75 -0.81
N ARG A 230 28.17 20.74 -1.11
CA ARG A 230 29.58 20.91 -1.50
C ARG A 230 29.73 21.77 -2.73
N ARG A 231 28.89 21.56 -3.75
CA ARG A 231 28.93 22.35 -4.98
C ARG A 231 28.51 23.81 -4.75
N ARG A 232 27.47 24.03 -3.95
CA ARG A 232 26.89 25.37 -3.74
C ARG A 232 27.68 26.24 -2.76
N ARG A 233 28.31 25.62 -1.77
CA ARG A 233 29.03 26.29 -0.68
C ARG A 233 30.43 25.71 -0.54
N PRO A 234 31.30 25.79 -1.57
CA PRO A 234 32.60 25.11 -1.55
C PRO A 234 33.47 25.55 -0.37
N GLU A 235 33.51 26.86 -0.07
CA GLU A 235 34.28 27.43 1.06
C GLU A 235 33.63 27.19 2.43
N GLY A 236 32.31 26.99 2.46
CA GLY A 236 31.52 26.80 3.69
C GLY A 236 31.08 25.35 3.95
N PHE A 237 31.66 24.38 3.23
CA PHE A 237 31.33 22.98 3.35
C PHE A 237 32.10 22.35 4.52
N CYS A 238 31.38 21.78 5.49
CA CYS A 238 31.96 21.15 6.67
C CYS A 238 31.37 19.75 6.86
N TRP A 239 32.18 18.71 6.65
CA TRP A 239 31.73 17.31 6.77
C TRP A 239 31.03 17.02 8.09
N ARG A 240 31.51 17.57 9.22
CA ARG A 240 30.88 17.38 10.53
C ARG A 240 29.45 17.92 10.57
N ARG A 241 29.21 19.09 9.97
CA ARG A 241 27.86 19.66 9.84
C ARG A 241 27.00 18.81 8.92
N GLU A 242 27.54 18.40 7.78
CA GLU A 242 26.80 17.67 6.75
C GLU A 242 26.42 16.24 7.17
N LEU A 243 27.21 15.61 8.06
CA LEU A 243 26.88 14.33 8.70
C LEU A 243 25.63 14.40 9.61
N ALA A 244 25.20 15.60 10.02
CA ALA A 244 23.96 15.75 10.77
C ALA A 244 22.72 15.35 9.95
N LEU A 245 22.76 15.49 8.62
CA LEU A 245 21.65 15.08 7.74
C LEU A 245 21.37 13.57 7.77
N PRO A 246 22.33 12.68 7.44
CA PRO A 246 22.10 11.24 7.54
C PRO A 246 21.84 10.82 8.98
N ALA A 247 22.48 11.43 9.98
CA ALA A 247 22.22 11.13 11.39
C ALA A 247 20.77 11.42 11.79
N ALA A 248 20.23 12.60 11.42
CA ALA A 248 18.85 12.96 11.71
C ALA A 248 17.86 12.04 10.99
N LEU A 249 18.13 11.71 9.72
CA LEU A 249 17.28 10.81 8.94
C LEU A 249 17.25 9.39 9.53
N VAL A 250 18.43 8.84 9.84
CA VAL A 250 18.58 7.51 10.45
C VAL A 250 17.95 7.48 11.85
N LEU A 251 18.11 8.53 12.65
CA LEU A 251 17.43 8.64 13.94
C LEU A 251 15.91 8.59 13.77
N GLY A 252 15.34 9.34 12.82
CA GLY A 252 13.93 9.27 12.49
C GLY A 252 13.48 7.84 12.12
N VAL A 253 14.21 7.19 11.21
CA VAL A 253 13.93 5.80 10.80
C VAL A 253 13.99 4.86 12.00
N ALA A 254 15.02 4.97 12.84
CA ALA A 254 15.20 4.14 14.02
C ALA A 254 14.08 4.35 15.06
N LEU A 255 13.59 5.57 15.23
CA LEU A 255 12.46 5.86 16.13
C LEU A 255 11.16 5.17 15.68
N ALA A 256 10.94 5.06 14.37
CA ALA A 256 9.78 4.35 13.83
C ALA A 256 9.98 2.82 13.86
N LEU A 257 11.11 2.32 13.34
CA LEU A 257 11.35 0.88 13.17
C LEU A 257 11.77 0.18 14.48
N GLY A 258 12.53 0.87 15.33
CA GLY A 258 13.18 0.33 16.53
C GLY A 258 12.22 -0.42 17.46
N PRO A 259 11.07 0.17 17.87
CA PRO A 259 10.11 -0.52 18.73
C PRO A 259 9.59 -1.84 18.12
N TRP A 260 9.34 -1.85 16.81
CA TRP A 260 8.89 -3.06 16.12
C TRP A 260 10.00 -4.11 16.02
N MET A 261 11.23 -3.70 15.69
CA MET A 261 12.38 -4.61 15.63
C MET A 261 12.70 -5.22 17.01
N ALA A 262 12.59 -4.44 18.08
CA ALA A 262 12.73 -4.94 19.45
C ALA A 262 11.66 -6.00 19.75
N ARG A 263 10.38 -5.74 19.41
CA ARG A 263 9.31 -6.72 19.54
C ARG A 263 9.59 -7.99 18.74
N GLN A 264 10.01 -7.87 17.49
CA GLN A 264 10.33 -9.01 16.62
C GLN A 264 11.41 -9.90 17.25
N ARG A 265 12.44 -9.29 17.85
CA ARG A 265 13.50 -10.03 18.55
C ARG A 265 13.00 -10.70 19.83
N MET A 266 12.12 -10.04 20.59
CA MET A 266 11.61 -10.53 21.88
C MET A 266 10.57 -11.64 21.72
N VAL A 267 9.60 -11.45 20.81
CA VAL A 267 8.46 -12.36 20.64
C VAL A 267 8.81 -13.51 19.71
N HIS A 268 9.52 -13.21 18.61
CA HIS A 268 9.72 -14.17 17.52
C HIS A 268 11.17 -14.61 17.35
N GLY A 269 12.12 -14.00 18.07
CA GLY A 269 13.54 -14.34 17.95
C GLY A 269 14.19 -13.92 16.63
N ILE A 270 13.55 -13.04 15.84
CA ILE A 270 14.03 -12.63 14.51
C ILE A 270 14.47 -11.15 14.47
N TRP A 271 15.43 -10.84 13.59
CA TRP A 271 15.91 -9.48 13.32
C TRP A 271 15.50 -9.03 11.90
N THR A 272 14.19 -9.02 11.64
CA THR A 272 13.61 -8.57 10.36
C THR A 272 12.33 -7.78 10.60
N LEU A 273 12.01 -6.85 9.70
CA LEU A 273 10.75 -6.12 9.71
C LEU A 273 9.54 -7.03 9.48
N SER A 274 9.76 -8.14 8.77
CA SER A 274 8.72 -9.07 8.37
C SER A 274 9.31 -10.46 8.10
N GLU A 275 8.62 -11.52 8.54
CA GLU A 275 9.03 -12.90 8.22
C GLU A 275 9.01 -13.18 6.71
N ASN A 276 8.04 -12.62 5.98
CA ASN A 276 7.87 -12.86 4.55
C ASN A 276 8.99 -12.25 3.69
N THR A 277 9.84 -11.38 4.25
CA THR A 277 11.05 -10.92 3.57
C THR A 277 12.03 -12.08 3.36
N ALA A 278 12.14 -13.02 4.31
CA ALA A 278 13.00 -14.20 4.16
C ALA A 278 12.49 -15.13 3.04
N GLU A 279 11.17 -15.31 2.94
CA GLU A 279 10.52 -16.10 1.87
C GLU A 279 10.84 -15.54 0.48
N VAL A 280 10.69 -14.23 0.33
CA VAL A 280 10.94 -13.54 -0.94
C VAL A 280 12.41 -13.62 -1.32
N MET A 281 13.33 -13.44 -0.35
CA MET A 281 14.77 -13.59 -0.59
C MET A 281 15.16 -15.02 -0.98
N PHE A 282 14.59 -16.03 -0.32
CA PHE A 282 14.78 -17.42 -0.73
C PHE A 282 14.33 -17.66 -2.16
N ALA A 283 13.10 -17.24 -2.50
CA ALA A 283 12.58 -17.40 -3.85
C ALA A 283 13.45 -16.71 -4.92
N ALA A 284 13.92 -15.48 -4.63
CA ALA A 284 14.80 -14.72 -5.52
C ALA A 284 16.19 -15.38 -5.71
N SER A 285 16.69 -16.07 -4.68
CA SER A 285 17.98 -16.78 -4.72
C SER A 285 17.90 -18.17 -5.36
N SER A 286 16.72 -18.78 -5.45
CA SER A 286 16.54 -20.18 -5.87
C SER A 286 16.38 -20.30 -7.38
N PRO A 287 17.24 -21.06 -8.11
CA PRO A 287 17.06 -21.32 -9.54
C PRO A 287 15.74 -22.02 -9.88
N LYS A 288 15.18 -22.77 -8.92
CA LYS A 288 13.89 -23.46 -9.08
C LYS A 288 12.72 -22.49 -9.17
N PHE A 289 12.74 -21.42 -8.38
CA PHE A 289 11.61 -20.50 -8.27
C PHE A 289 11.85 -19.19 -9.01
N GLY A 290 13.01 -18.56 -8.82
CA GLY A 290 13.41 -17.28 -9.40
C GLY A 290 12.59 -16.06 -8.93
N VAL A 291 11.33 -16.26 -8.56
CA VAL A 291 10.37 -15.27 -8.06
C VAL A 291 9.51 -15.91 -6.97
N TRP A 292 8.93 -15.09 -6.10
CA TRP A 292 8.02 -15.60 -5.07
C TRP A 292 6.74 -16.17 -5.68
N VAL A 293 6.34 -17.35 -5.21
CA VAL A 293 5.08 -18.04 -5.54
C VAL A 293 4.51 -18.67 -4.27
N SER A 294 3.20 -18.93 -4.23
CA SER A 294 2.51 -19.47 -3.05
C SER A 294 3.10 -20.79 -2.52
N ALA A 295 3.64 -21.63 -3.42
CA ALA A 295 4.30 -22.88 -3.06
C ALA A 295 5.56 -22.69 -2.18
N VAL A 296 6.19 -21.50 -2.21
CA VAL A 296 7.35 -21.19 -1.36
C VAL A 296 6.94 -21.13 0.11
N SER A 297 5.76 -20.56 0.40
CA SER A 297 5.27 -20.36 1.78
C SER A 297 4.91 -21.67 2.49
N SER A 298 4.81 -22.80 1.78
CA SER A 298 4.50 -24.12 2.33
C SER A 298 5.69 -25.07 2.42
N LEU A 299 6.90 -24.63 2.03
CA LEU A 299 8.13 -25.41 2.15
C LEU A 299 8.63 -25.66 3.59
N PRO A 300 8.64 -24.66 4.49
CA PRO A 300 9.22 -24.86 5.82
C PRO A 300 8.38 -25.87 6.59
N PRO A 301 9.01 -26.73 7.41
CA PRO A 301 8.27 -27.62 8.30
C PRO A 301 7.42 -26.80 9.29
N PRO A 302 6.32 -27.38 9.82
CA PRO A 302 5.60 -26.77 10.93
C PRO A 302 6.55 -26.43 12.07
N GLY A 303 6.46 -25.21 12.58
CA GLY A 303 7.38 -24.70 13.61
C GLY A 303 7.11 -23.24 13.95
N THR A 304 7.99 -22.68 14.76
CA THR A 304 7.98 -21.27 15.15
C THR A 304 8.38 -20.36 14.00
N ILE A 305 8.03 -19.06 14.10
CA ILE A 305 8.45 -18.04 13.13
C ILE A 305 9.99 -17.95 13.03
N ALA A 306 10.71 -18.11 14.15
CA ALA A 306 12.17 -18.18 14.16
C ALA A 306 12.71 -19.32 13.29
N GLU A 307 12.15 -20.53 13.44
CA GLU A 307 12.56 -21.71 12.67
C GLU A 307 12.24 -21.54 11.19
N ARG A 308 11.05 -21.00 10.87
CA ARG A 308 10.66 -20.66 9.50
C ARG A 308 11.65 -19.69 8.85
N VAL A 309 11.99 -18.58 9.51
CA VAL A 309 12.93 -17.59 8.99
C VAL A 309 14.35 -18.18 8.87
N ARG A 310 14.76 -19.01 9.83
CA ARG A 310 16.05 -19.70 9.80
C ARG A 310 16.16 -20.63 8.59
N PHE A 311 15.13 -21.45 8.36
CA PHE A 311 15.03 -22.35 7.21
C PHE A 311 15.28 -21.59 5.90
N TYR A 312 14.53 -20.51 5.64
CA TYR A 312 14.71 -19.74 4.41
C TYR A 312 16.09 -19.10 4.30
N ASN A 313 16.65 -18.59 5.40
CA ASN A 313 18.00 -18.00 5.37
C ASN A 313 19.10 -19.03 5.12
N GLU A 314 18.96 -20.25 5.66
CA GLU A 314 19.89 -21.35 5.38
C GLU A 314 19.80 -21.77 3.91
N GLU A 315 18.59 -21.90 3.38
CA GLU A 315 18.38 -22.21 1.97
C GLU A 315 18.88 -21.10 1.03
N VAL A 316 18.77 -19.82 1.40
CA VAL A 316 19.40 -18.72 0.66
C VAL A 316 20.92 -18.91 0.62
N ARG A 317 21.57 -19.18 1.77
CA ARG A 317 23.02 -19.39 1.82
C ARG A 317 23.44 -20.58 0.96
N LYS A 318 22.68 -21.67 1.01
CA LYS A 318 22.89 -22.86 0.17
C LYS A 318 22.79 -22.52 -1.31
N ASN A 319 21.71 -21.85 -1.74
CA ASN A 319 21.54 -21.43 -3.13
C ASN A 319 22.69 -20.52 -3.61
N LEU A 320 23.14 -19.58 -2.77
CA LEU A 320 24.26 -18.69 -3.11
C LEU A 320 25.59 -19.44 -3.24
N ALA A 321 25.80 -20.50 -2.46
CA ALA A 321 27.00 -21.33 -2.52
C ALA A 321 26.97 -22.30 -3.71
N GLU A 322 25.83 -22.92 -4.00
CA GLU A 322 25.68 -23.91 -5.08
C GLU A 322 25.54 -23.26 -6.48
N HIS A 323 25.03 -22.03 -6.54
CA HIS A 323 24.79 -21.31 -7.80
C HIS A 323 25.38 -19.88 -7.78
N PRO A 324 26.72 -19.75 -7.64
CA PRO A 324 27.38 -18.45 -7.55
C PRO A 324 27.09 -17.65 -8.83
N GLY A 325 26.41 -16.51 -8.67
CA GLY A 325 26.04 -15.63 -9.78
C GLY A 325 24.59 -15.74 -10.26
N PHE A 326 23.86 -16.83 -9.95
CA PHE A 326 22.44 -16.92 -10.29
C PHE A 326 21.66 -15.76 -9.66
N TYR A 327 21.81 -15.56 -8.35
CA TYR A 327 21.10 -14.48 -7.64
C TYR A 327 21.43 -13.10 -8.20
N ALA A 328 22.70 -12.81 -8.49
CA ALA A 328 23.10 -11.52 -9.05
C ALA A 328 22.51 -11.29 -10.46
N ALA A 329 22.54 -12.32 -11.31
CA ALA A 329 21.94 -12.26 -12.64
C ALA A 329 20.41 -12.10 -12.57
N ASN A 330 19.75 -12.83 -11.67
CA ASN A 330 18.32 -12.73 -11.44
C ASN A 330 17.93 -11.34 -10.92
N ALA A 331 18.64 -10.84 -9.90
CA ALA A 331 18.43 -9.52 -9.33
C ALA A 331 18.64 -8.41 -10.37
N LEU A 332 19.67 -8.51 -11.22
CA LEU A 332 19.92 -7.57 -12.31
C LEU A 332 18.84 -7.63 -13.39
N SER A 333 18.38 -8.83 -13.75
CA SER A 333 17.27 -9.03 -14.69
C SER A 333 15.99 -8.35 -14.18
N HIS A 334 15.65 -8.57 -12.92
CA HIS A 334 14.50 -7.94 -12.27
C HIS A 334 14.68 -6.43 -12.06
N ALA A 335 15.89 -5.94 -11.77
CA ALA A 335 16.16 -4.50 -11.71
C ALA A 335 15.99 -3.82 -13.07
N ARG A 336 16.48 -4.44 -14.16
CA ARG A 336 16.26 -3.97 -15.54
C ARG A 336 14.78 -3.98 -15.89
N LYS A 337 14.06 -5.05 -15.51
CA LYS A 337 12.62 -5.16 -15.71
C LYS A 337 11.84 -4.11 -14.91
N ALA A 338 12.21 -3.84 -13.66
CA ALA A 338 11.62 -2.76 -12.88
C ALA A 338 11.93 -1.38 -13.50
N ALA A 339 13.16 -1.16 -13.98
CA ALA A 339 13.53 0.06 -14.70
C ALA A 339 12.75 0.27 -16.01
N SER A 340 12.43 -0.82 -16.73
CA SER A 340 11.61 -0.79 -17.94
C SER A 340 10.12 -0.69 -17.65
N ASP A 341 9.63 -1.33 -16.59
CA ASP A 341 8.20 -1.29 -16.23
C ASP A 341 7.83 0.03 -15.53
N THR A 342 8.81 0.73 -14.94
CA THR A 342 8.70 2.15 -14.57
C THR A 342 8.80 3.10 -15.76
N ALA A 343 9.01 2.58 -16.98
CA ALA A 343 8.91 3.39 -18.17
C ALA A 343 7.46 3.82 -18.40
N HIS A 344 7.32 5.12 -18.55
CA HIS A 344 6.05 5.83 -18.64
C HIS A 344 5.14 5.24 -19.71
N HIS A 345 3.84 5.33 -19.45
CA HIS A 345 2.88 5.27 -20.54
C HIS A 345 3.25 6.32 -21.58
N ARG A 346 3.39 5.89 -22.85
CA ARG A 346 3.71 6.77 -23.99
C ARG A 346 2.85 8.05 -23.99
N ARG A 347 1.58 7.92 -23.62
CA ARG A 347 0.62 9.04 -23.46
C ARG A 347 1.09 10.09 -22.44
N ALA A 348 1.67 9.67 -21.31
CA ALA A 348 2.17 10.58 -20.28
C ALA A 348 3.42 11.36 -20.73
N LEU A 349 4.33 10.72 -21.48
CA LEU A 349 5.48 11.41 -22.06
C LEU A 349 5.06 12.40 -23.15
N VAL A 350 4.11 12.02 -24.01
CA VAL A 350 3.54 12.94 -25.02
C VAL A 350 2.87 14.14 -24.34
N LEU A 351 2.02 13.91 -23.34
CA LEU A 351 1.40 14.99 -22.57
C LEU A 351 2.46 15.90 -21.93
N THR A 352 3.52 15.32 -21.38
CA THR A 352 4.65 16.07 -20.81
C THR A 352 5.35 16.94 -21.84
N LEU A 353 5.65 16.40 -23.02
CA LEU A 353 6.24 17.17 -24.11
C LEU A 353 5.33 18.33 -24.51
N VAL A 354 4.03 18.09 -24.66
CA VAL A 354 3.04 19.13 -24.97
C VAL A 354 3.04 20.23 -23.91
N LEU A 355 3.02 19.87 -22.62
CA LEU A 355 3.04 20.83 -21.51
C LEU A 355 4.34 21.64 -21.48
N VAL A 356 5.49 21.01 -21.69
CA VAL A 356 6.80 21.67 -21.75
C VAL A 356 6.86 22.63 -22.94
N ILE A 357 6.44 22.20 -24.13
CA ILE A 357 6.42 23.02 -25.35
C ILE A 357 5.49 24.22 -25.17
N ALA A 358 4.26 23.99 -24.69
CA ALA A 358 3.28 25.04 -24.46
C ALA A 358 3.78 26.07 -23.44
N TRP A 359 4.40 25.60 -22.36
CA TRP A 359 4.97 26.47 -21.35
C TRP A 359 6.10 27.33 -21.91
N LEU A 360 7.11 26.71 -22.54
CA LEU A 360 8.21 27.45 -23.15
C LEU A 360 7.68 28.44 -24.19
N ALA A 361 6.77 28.03 -25.08
CA ALA A 361 6.17 28.93 -26.06
C ALA A 361 5.50 30.15 -25.38
N SER A 362 4.84 29.96 -24.23
CA SER A 362 4.13 31.03 -23.51
C SER A 362 5.03 31.99 -22.72
N THR A 363 6.19 31.56 -22.25
CA THR A 363 7.01 32.36 -21.31
C THR A 363 8.10 33.22 -21.95
N GLY A 364 8.47 32.97 -23.21
CA GLY A 364 9.58 33.71 -23.80
C GLY A 364 9.17 34.97 -24.56
N THR A 365 9.96 36.01 -24.35
CA THR A 365 9.90 37.28 -25.08
C THR A 365 10.52 37.18 -26.47
N SER A 366 11.40 36.20 -26.68
CA SER A 366 12.10 35.98 -27.94
C SER A 366 11.42 34.86 -28.76
N PRO A 367 11.40 34.98 -30.10
CA PRO A 367 10.95 33.89 -30.96
C PRO A 367 11.74 32.61 -30.65
N PRO A 368 11.10 31.43 -30.76
CA PRO A 368 11.81 30.17 -30.55
C PRO A 368 13.03 30.09 -31.47
N GLY A 369 14.18 29.68 -30.93
CA GLY A 369 15.39 29.49 -31.73
C GLY A 369 15.16 28.48 -32.85
N ARG A 370 15.95 28.57 -33.93
CA ARG A 370 15.82 27.72 -35.14
C ARG A 370 15.78 26.21 -34.86
N TRP A 371 16.34 25.76 -33.73
CA TRP A 371 16.41 24.36 -33.34
C TRP A 371 15.28 23.89 -32.41
N PHE A 372 14.45 24.80 -31.89
CA PHE A 372 13.40 24.47 -30.93
C PHE A 372 12.35 23.52 -31.52
N TRP A 373 11.73 23.89 -32.65
CA TRP A 373 10.69 23.07 -33.29
C TRP A 373 11.21 21.74 -33.82
N PRO A 374 12.37 21.67 -34.51
CA PRO A 374 12.97 20.40 -34.89
C PRO A 374 13.28 19.51 -33.69
N GLY A 375 13.80 20.07 -32.59
CA GLY A 375 14.08 19.33 -31.35
C GLY A 375 12.81 18.78 -30.69
N ALA A 376 11.75 19.59 -30.62
CA ALA A 376 10.45 19.20 -30.11
C ALA A 376 9.82 18.06 -30.93
N LEU A 377 9.83 18.20 -32.26
CA LEU A 377 9.35 17.17 -33.17
C LEU A 377 10.18 15.89 -33.04
N GLY A 378 11.52 16.00 -32.97
CA GLY A 378 12.41 14.87 -32.76
C GLY A 378 12.11 14.12 -31.46
N ALA A 379 11.97 14.84 -30.34
CA ALA A 379 11.63 14.24 -29.05
C ALA A 379 10.25 13.55 -29.07
N LEU A 380 9.26 14.16 -29.73
CA LEU A 380 7.94 13.57 -29.91
C LEU A 380 8.01 12.30 -30.77
N THR A 381 8.69 12.35 -31.92
CA THR A 381 8.87 11.21 -32.82
C THR A 381 9.57 10.05 -32.11
N VAL A 382 10.66 10.30 -31.38
CA VAL A 382 11.34 9.28 -30.58
C VAL A 382 10.38 8.68 -29.55
N THR A 383 9.61 9.50 -28.83
CA THR A 383 8.65 9.03 -27.83
C THR A 383 7.54 8.16 -28.44
N LEU A 384 7.08 8.52 -29.65
CA LEU A 384 6.00 7.80 -30.34
C LEU A 384 6.46 6.48 -30.95
N ILE A 385 7.67 6.41 -31.49
CA ILE A 385 8.16 5.27 -32.26
C ILE A 385 9.00 4.31 -31.40
N ALA A 386 9.69 4.81 -30.36
CA ALA A 386 10.55 3.96 -29.55
C ALA A 386 9.76 2.80 -28.89
N PRO A 387 10.36 1.59 -28.84
CA PRO A 387 9.83 0.49 -28.05
C PRO A 387 9.62 0.90 -26.59
N LYS A 388 8.60 0.34 -25.92
CA LYS A 388 8.28 0.68 -24.52
C LYS A 388 9.51 0.58 -23.62
N ASP A 389 10.28 -0.50 -23.76
CA ASP A 389 11.46 -0.72 -22.92
C ASP A 389 12.57 0.30 -23.19
N ALA A 390 12.67 0.85 -24.40
CA ALA A 390 13.63 1.91 -24.72
C ALA A 390 13.22 3.27 -24.11
N LEU A 391 11.94 3.47 -23.74
CA LEU A 391 11.50 4.72 -23.11
C LEU A 391 12.11 4.92 -21.72
N CYS A 392 12.59 3.86 -21.05
CA CYS A 392 13.33 4.02 -19.79
C CYS A 392 14.62 4.84 -19.95
N LEU A 393 15.21 4.86 -21.16
CA LEU A 393 16.42 5.62 -21.43
C LEU A 393 16.25 7.12 -21.20
N TRP A 394 15.03 7.66 -21.26
CA TRP A 394 14.77 9.06 -20.95
C TRP A 394 15.09 9.40 -19.50
N TRP A 395 14.65 8.59 -18.54
CA TRP A 395 14.91 8.87 -17.13
C TRP A 395 16.36 8.51 -16.75
N VAL A 396 16.96 7.51 -17.39
CA VAL A 396 18.39 7.17 -17.24
C VAL A 396 19.28 8.33 -17.74
N ALA A 397 19.01 8.84 -18.94
CA ALA A 397 19.73 10.00 -19.49
C ALA A 397 19.48 11.26 -18.65
N GLY A 398 18.25 11.46 -18.15
CA GLY A 398 17.92 12.55 -17.23
C GLY A 398 18.70 12.45 -15.92
N THR A 399 18.86 11.23 -15.39
CA THR A 399 19.68 10.97 -14.20
C THR A 399 21.15 11.30 -14.45
N ALA A 400 21.71 10.83 -15.56
CA ALA A 400 23.10 11.09 -15.92
C ALA A 400 23.36 12.61 -16.07
N LEU A 401 22.43 13.32 -16.72
CA LEU A 401 22.50 14.77 -16.85
C LEU A 401 22.36 15.47 -15.49
N ALA A 402 21.41 15.05 -14.65
CA ALA A 402 21.21 15.61 -13.31
C ALA A 402 22.43 15.40 -12.41
N LEU A 403 23.12 14.26 -12.54
CA LEU A 403 24.35 13.95 -11.82
C LEU A 403 25.51 14.82 -12.33
N LYS A 404 25.71 14.88 -13.65
CA LYS A 404 26.73 15.74 -14.28
C LYS A 404 26.55 17.19 -13.88
N GLU A 405 25.31 17.66 -13.90
CA GLU A 405 24.95 19.03 -13.56
C GLU A 405 24.76 19.22 -12.06
N LEU A 406 24.90 18.20 -11.21
CA LEU A 406 24.56 18.22 -9.78
C LEU A 406 23.32 19.10 -9.51
N ALA A 407 22.24 18.81 -10.24
CA ALA A 407 21.01 19.59 -10.19
C ALA A 407 20.12 19.10 -9.04
N PRO A 408 19.28 19.96 -8.42
CA PRO A 408 18.38 19.55 -7.32
C PRO A 408 17.47 18.37 -7.66
N VAL A 409 17.06 18.27 -8.93
CA VAL A 409 16.29 17.14 -9.48
C VAL A 409 16.93 15.78 -9.22
N LEU A 410 18.25 15.71 -8.96
CA LEU A 410 18.99 14.49 -8.61
C LEU A 410 18.43 13.78 -7.36
N LEU A 411 17.64 14.47 -6.52
CA LEU A 411 16.92 13.84 -5.42
C LEU A 411 15.83 12.86 -5.88
N LEU A 412 15.25 13.04 -7.08
CA LEU A 412 14.28 12.09 -7.65
C LEU A 412 14.92 10.73 -7.97
N PRO A 413 15.99 10.64 -8.79
CA PRO A 413 16.66 9.37 -9.03
C PRO A 413 17.34 8.81 -7.77
N ALA A 414 17.74 9.65 -6.81
CA ALA A 414 18.23 9.18 -5.52
C ALA A 414 17.18 8.41 -4.72
N ALA A 415 15.89 8.70 -4.87
CA ALA A 415 14.80 7.89 -4.32
C ALA A 415 14.46 6.69 -5.23
N LEU A 416 14.42 6.89 -6.55
CA LEU A 416 14.01 5.88 -7.55
C LEU A 416 14.97 4.68 -7.62
N ILE A 417 16.27 4.93 -7.78
CA ILE A 417 17.27 3.88 -8.04
C ILE A 417 17.30 2.86 -6.90
N PRO A 418 17.37 3.25 -5.61
CA PRO A 418 17.32 2.28 -4.52
C PRO A 418 16.06 1.43 -4.50
N SER A 419 14.89 1.99 -4.85
CA SER A 419 13.64 1.23 -4.93
C SER A 419 13.67 0.24 -6.10
N VAL A 420 14.19 0.63 -7.27
CA VAL A 420 14.41 -0.29 -8.41
C VAL A 420 15.37 -1.42 -8.04
N LEU A 421 16.47 -1.11 -7.34
CA LEU A 421 17.42 -2.11 -6.86
C LEU A 421 16.81 -3.03 -5.80
N THR A 422 15.99 -2.48 -4.90
CA THR A 422 15.26 -3.26 -3.88
C THR A 422 14.31 -4.25 -4.55
N LEU A 423 13.52 -3.80 -5.54
CA LEU A 423 12.64 -4.67 -6.32
C LEU A 423 13.40 -5.74 -7.12
N GLY A 424 14.55 -5.36 -7.67
CA GLY A 424 15.47 -6.29 -8.33
C GLY A 424 15.96 -7.38 -7.37
N SER A 425 16.52 -6.96 -6.22
CA SER A 425 17.09 -7.87 -5.21
C SER A 425 16.08 -8.87 -4.64
N MET A 426 14.79 -8.50 -4.62
CA MET A 426 13.69 -9.35 -4.16
C MET A 426 12.98 -10.09 -5.30
N ALA A 427 13.43 -9.92 -6.55
CA ALA A 427 12.79 -10.46 -7.75
C ALA A 427 11.27 -10.13 -7.87
N MET A 428 10.86 -8.97 -7.35
CA MET A 428 9.44 -8.56 -7.31
C MET A 428 9.04 -7.60 -8.43
N SER A 429 9.90 -7.39 -9.44
CA SER A 429 9.62 -6.44 -10.53
C SER A 429 8.38 -6.78 -11.38
N ARG A 430 7.90 -8.03 -11.31
CA ARG A 430 6.69 -8.48 -12.03
C ARG A 430 5.40 -8.08 -11.33
N ASP A 431 5.49 -7.55 -10.12
CA ASP A 431 4.34 -7.08 -9.37
C ASP A 431 4.08 -5.59 -9.71
N PRO A 432 3.08 -5.27 -10.57
CA PRO A 432 2.81 -3.90 -10.98
C PRO A 432 2.41 -3.01 -9.79
N ARG A 433 1.94 -3.63 -8.69
CA ARG A 433 1.61 -2.95 -7.44
C ARG A 433 2.84 -2.36 -6.74
N LEU A 434 4.04 -2.67 -7.21
CA LEU A 434 5.28 -2.11 -6.68
C LEU A 434 5.91 -1.10 -7.64
N THR A 435 5.89 -1.38 -8.94
CA THR A 435 6.55 -0.53 -9.95
C THR A 435 5.78 0.76 -10.23
N HIS A 436 4.44 0.75 -10.20
CA HIS A 436 3.64 1.95 -10.53
C HIS A 436 3.93 3.14 -9.60
N SER A 437 4.26 2.84 -8.33
CA SER A 437 4.64 3.84 -7.33
C SER A 437 5.89 4.63 -7.68
N LEU A 438 6.72 4.11 -8.59
CA LEU A 438 7.98 4.71 -9.01
C LEU A 438 7.87 5.45 -10.34
N GLU A 439 6.76 5.31 -11.08
CA GLU A 439 6.59 5.91 -12.40
C GLU A 439 6.70 7.43 -12.36
N TRP A 440 6.12 8.09 -11.35
CA TRP A 440 6.18 9.55 -11.27
C TRP A 440 7.60 10.09 -11.07
N LEU A 441 8.47 9.40 -10.32
CA LEU A 441 9.87 9.77 -10.13
C LEU A 441 10.65 9.69 -11.45
N ALA A 442 10.44 8.59 -12.17
CA ALA A 442 11.02 8.39 -13.48
C ALA A 442 10.47 9.43 -14.48
N LEU A 443 9.17 9.80 -14.39
CA LEU A 443 8.54 10.72 -15.34
C LEU A 443 9.06 12.12 -15.11
N ALA A 444 9.11 12.55 -13.86
CA ALA A 444 9.66 13.85 -13.49
C ALA A 444 11.12 14.00 -13.94
N THR A 445 11.93 12.94 -13.81
CA THR A 445 13.32 12.93 -14.28
C THR A 445 13.42 13.03 -15.81
N ALA A 446 12.60 12.28 -16.54
CA ALA A 446 12.52 12.34 -18.01
C ALA A 446 12.00 13.71 -18.50
N ALA A 447 10.94 14.23 -17.87
CA ALA A 447 10.34 15.52 -18.15
C ALA A 447 11.34 16.66 -17.93
N TRP A 448 12.16 16.58 -16.89
CA TRP A 448 13.22 17.54 -16.64
C TRP A 448 14.31 17.50 -17.72
N LEU A 449 14.70 16.32 -18.20
CA LEU A 449 15.61 16.20 -19.35
C LEU A 449 15.04 16.88 -20.59
N MET A 450 13.75 16.65 -20.88
CA MET A 450 13.06 17.27 -22.01
C MET A 450 13.02 18.80 -21.88
N TRP A 451 12.70 19.30 -20.68
CA TRP A 451 12.76 20.73 -20.35
C TRP A 451 14.15 21.32 -20.62
N ARG A 452 15.21 20.65 -20.13
CA ARG A 452 16.59 21.09 -20.34
C ARG A 452 16.98 21.12 -21.82
N ALA A 453 16.64 20.07 -22.56
CA ALA A 453 16.97 19.97 -23.98
C ALA A 453 16.25 21.06 -24.80
N LEU A 454 14.95 21.24 -24.60
CA LEU A 454 14.15 22.22 -25.34
C LEU A 454 14.47 23.66 -24.94
N GLY A 455 14.75 23.91 -23.66
CA GLY A 455 15.22 25.22 -23.19
C GLY A 455 16.54 25.63 -23.84
N ARG A 456 17.51 24.70 -23.92
CA ARG A 456 18.78 24.93 -24.65
C ARG A 456 18.57 25.13 -26.15
N ALA A 457 17.68 24.37 -26.77
CA ALA A 457 17.35 24.55 -28.19
C ALA A 457 16.71 25.91 -28.49
N ARG A 458 16.10 26.53 -27.48
CA ARG A 458 15.61 27.91 -27.51
C ARG A 458 16.69 28.97 -27.27
N GLY A 459 17.91 28.56 -26.91
CA GLY A 459 19.01 29.47 -26.57
C GLY A 459 19.02 29.91 -25.10
N GLN A 460 18.23 29.28 -24.22
CA GLN A 460 18.30 29.56 -22.79
C GLN A 460 19.58 28.94 -22.19
N THR A 461 20.23 29.71 -21.33
CA THR A 461 21.40 29.26 -20.58
C THR A 461 20.98 28.30 -19.45
N ALA A 462 21.93 27.50 -18.94
CA ALA A 462 21.67 26.65 -17.79
C ALA A 462 21.23 27.47 -16.57
N ALA A 463 21.81 28.66 -16.37
CA ALA A 463 21.46 29.56 -15.28
C ALA A 463 20.02 30.08 -15.38
N GLU A 464 19.54 30.45 -16.57
CA GLU A 464 18.13 30.88 -16.76
C GLU A 464 17.15 29.73 -16.49
N LEU A 465 17.49 28.52 -16.93
CA LEU A 465 16.69 27.32 -16.67
C LEU A 465 16.72 26.91 -15.19
N ASP A 466 17.81 27.20 -14.47
CA ASP A 466 17.96 26.95 -13.03
C ASP A 466 17.25 28.02 -12.19
N TRP A 467 17.32 29.29 -12.61
CA TRP A 467 16.77 30.45 -11.91
C TRP A 467 15.25 30.36 -11.71
N GLU A 468 14.52 29.92 -12.74
CA GLU A 468 13.08 29.66 -12.63
C GLU A 468 12.74 28.56 -11.60
N SER A 469 13.67 27.63 -11.35
CA SER A 469 13.46 26.49 -10.46
C SER A 469 13.95 26.71 -9.01
N ALA A 470 15.00 27.51 -8.78
CA ALA A 470 15.76 27.45 -7.53
C ALA A 470 15.48 28.56 -6.51
N GLU A 471 15.20 29.81 -6.92
CA GLU A 471 15.18 30.93 -5.96
C GLU A 471 13.82 31.62 -5.83
N GLY A 472 13.13 31.91 -6.94
CA GLY A 472 11.86 32.66 -6.90
C GLY A 472 10.65 31.85 -6.42
N TYR A 473 10.63 30.56 -6.74
CA TYR A 473 9.46 29.69 -6.55
C TYR A 473 9.62 28.70 -5.39
N ALA A 474 10.86 28.24 -5.15
CA ALA A 474 11.19 27.33 -4.08
C ALA A 474 11.02 28.00 -2.70
N ARG A 475 11.32 29.30 -2.57
CA ARG A 475 11.16 30.06 -1.30
C ARG A 475 9.72 30.41 -0.96
N ARG A 476 8.78 30.32 -1.92
CA ARG A 476 7.37 30.59 -1.63
C ARG A 476 6.82 29.44 -0.80
N SER A 477 6.69 29.72 0.50
CA SER A 477 5.93 28.87 1.41
C SER A 477 4.48 28.79 0.92
N TRP A 478 3.71 27.84 1.45
CA TRP A 478 2.28 27.78 1.19
C TRP A 478 1.52 29.00 1.72
N GLY A 479 2.20 29.93 2.42
CA GLY A 479 1.61 31.14 2.96
C GLY A 479 0.42 30.83 3.85
N LEU A 480 -0.66 31.60 3.69
CA LEU A 480 -1.93 31.37 4.39
C LEU A 480 -2.57 30.02 4.04
N GLY A 481 -2.32 29.49 2.83
CA GLY A 481 -2.79 28.17 2.40
C GLY A 481 -2.19 27.00 3.18
N ALA A 482 -1.12 27.22 3.94
CA ALA A 482 -0.58 26.22 4.85
C ALA A 482 -1.54 25.92 6.01
N ARG A 483 -2.28 26.92 6.49
CA ARG A 483 -3.10 26.80 7.70
C ARG A 483 -4.22 25.77 7.54
N PRO A 484 -5.06 25.78 6.48
CA PRO A 484 -6.10 24.76 6.32
C PRO A 484 -5.53 23.34 6.23
N VAL A 485 -4.40 23.15 5.54
CA VAL A 485 -3.75 21.84 5.45
C VAL A 485 -3.24 21.36 6.80
N LEU A 486 -2.63 22.26 7.59
CA LEU A 486 -2.20 21.94 8.95
C LEU A 486 -3.38 21.58 9.85
N TRP A 487 -4.50 22.31 9.75
CA TRP A 487 -5.72 22.00 10.50
C TRP A 487 -6.31 20.65 10.10
N LEU A 488 -6.38 20.34 8.80
CA LEU A 488 -6.85 19.03 8.32
C LEU A 488 -5.91 17.90 8.77
N GLY A 489 -4.60 18.10 8.68
CA GLY A 489 -3.61 17.14 9.18
C GLY A 489 -3.71 16.93 10.69
N ALA A 490 -3.90 18.00 11.47
CA ALA A 490 -4.10 17.95 12.91
C ALA A 490 -5.40 17.21 13.27
N ALA A 491 -6.51 17.52 12.60
CA ALA A 491 -7.78 16.82 12.80
C ALA A 491 -7.66 15.33 12.50
N PHE A 492 -7.00 14.97 11.39
CA PHE A 492 -6.72 13.59 11.04
C PHE A 492 -5.84 12.88 12.09
N GLY A 493 -4.83 13.57 12.61
CA GLY A 493 -3.98 13.09 13.70
C GLY A 493 -4.74 12.87 15.00
N VAL A 494 -5.64 13.79 15.38
CA VAL A 494 -6.51 13.65 16.57
C VAL A 494 -7.42 12.44 16.43
N VAL A 495 -8.06 12.26 15.27
CA VAL A 495 -8.91 11.08 15.00
C VAL A 495 -8.11 9.79 15.11
N PHE A 496 -6.92 9.74 14.51
CA PHE A 496 -6.03 8.58 14.62
C PHE A 496 -5.64 8.27 16.08
N LEU A 497 -5.23 9.28 16.85
CA LEU A 497 -4.84 9.09 18.25
C LEU A 497 -6.02 8.68 19.14
N ALA A 498 -7.20 9.27 18.95
CA ALA A 498 -8.42 8.90 19.67
C ALA A 498 -8.83 7.45 19.34
N GLY A 499 -8.74 7.07 18.07
CA GLY A 499 -8.98 5.70 17.61
C GLY A 499 -8.00 4.69 18.19
N LEU A 500 -6.71 5.04 18.22
CA LEU A 500 -5.67 4.22 18.82
C LEU A 500 -5.94 4.02 20.31
N ALA A 501 -6.23 5.09 21.05
CA ALA A 501 -6.58 5.04 22.46
C ALA A 501 -7.79 4.12 22.70
N ARG A 502 -8.85 4.27 21.90
CA ARG A 502 -10.06 3.42 21.98
C ARG A 502 -9.76 1.95 21.67
N ALA A 503 -8.98 1.66 20.63
CA ALA A 503 -8.58 0.30 20.28
C ALA A 503 -7.73 -0.34 21.39
N THR A 504 -6.81 0.43 22.00
CA THR A 504 -6.01 -0.05 23.13
C THR A 504 -6.85 -0.30 24.37
N ALA A 505 -7.80 0.60 24.69
CA ALA A 505 -8.72 0.41 25.81
C ALA A 505 -9.64 -0.79 25.63
N ALA A 506 -10.05 -1.10 24.39
CA ALA A 506 -10.83 -2.30 24.08
C ALA A 506 -10.08 -3.61 24.40
N ASN A 507 -8.74 -3.63 24.37
CA ASN A 507 -7.97 -4.80 24.80
C ASN A 507 -7.99 -4.99 26.33
N LEU A 508 -8.25 -3.92 27.09
CA LEU A 508 -8.28 -3.96 28.57
C LEU A 508 -9.65 -4.36 29.10
N ASP A 509 -10.69 -4.27 28.28
CA ASP A 509 -12.03 -4.73 28.60
C ASP A 509 -12.07 -6.26 28.36
N PRO A 510 -12.10 -7.10 29.42
CA PRO A 510 -12.23 -8.54 29.28
C PRO A 510 -13.66 -8.85 28.86
N ARG A 511 -14.04 -8.44 27.65
CA ARG A 511 -15.35 -8.75 27.11
C ARG A 511 -15.45 -10.27 27.06
N PRO A 512 -16.41 -10.88 27.77
CA PRO A 512 -16.56 -12.32 27.73
C PRO A 512 -16.75 -12.71 26.27
N LYS A 513 -15.88 -13.62 25.79
CA LYS A 513 -16.06 -14.24 24.49
C LYS A 513 -17.46 -14.87 24.47
N PRO A 514 -18.16 -14.90 23.32
CA PRO A 514 -19.40 -15.68 23.21
C PRO A 514 -19.09 -17.09 23.73
N VAL A 515 -19.72 -17.47 24.85
CA VAL A 515 -19.52 -18.78 25.43
C VAL A 515 -20.34 -19.74 24.58
N LEU A 516 -19.66 -20.71 23.97
CA LEU A 516 -20.29 -21.80 23.25
C LEU A 516 -20.60 -22.89 24.26
N GLU A 517 -21.85 -22.99 24.65
CA GLU A 517 -22.30 -24.02 25.57
C GLU A 517 -22.67 -25.27 24.77
N PRO A 518 -22.15 -26.46 25.14
CA PRO A 518 -22.62 -27.70 24.55
C PRO A 518 -24.12 -27.89 24.84
N VAL A 519 -24.86 -28.27 23.81
CA VAL A 519 -26.29 -28.61 23.94
C VAL A 519 -26.43 -30.05 24.41
N ALA A 520 -27.47 -30.35 25.22
CA ALA A 520 -27.73 -31.71 25.68
C ALA A 520 -27.87 -32.70 24.51
N ALA A 521 -27.41 -33.94 24.66
CA ALA A 521 -27.31 -34.89 23.55
C ALA A 521 -28.66 -35.16 22.84
N SER A 522 -29.76 -35.23 23.59
CA SER A 522 -31.11 -35.41 23.04
C SER A 522 -31.55 -34.21 22.19
N GLU A 523 -31.34 -32.99 22.68
CA GLU A 523 -31.61 -31.75 21.94
C GLU A 523 -30.69 -31.66 20.71
N ALA A 524 -29.41 -32.04 20.83
CA ALA A 524 -28.46 -32.04 19.72
C ALA A 524 -28.87 -33.01 18.58
N GLN A 525 -29.37 -34.20 18.90
CA GLN A 525 -29.86 -35.16 17.91
C GLN A 525 -31.07 -34.62 17.12
N GLU A 526 -31.99 -33.92 17.80
CA GLU A 526 -33.12 -33.26 17.14
C GLU A 526 -32.64 -32.21 16.13
N TRP A 527 -31.66 -31.39 16.52
CA TRP A 527 -31.07 -30.37 15.65
C TRP A 527 -30.34 -30.97 14.45
N VAL A 528 -29.57 -32.05 14.65
CA VAL A 528 -28.89 -32.76 13.57
C VAL A 528 -29.90 -33.36 12.59
N GLY A 529 -30.96 -34.02 13.09
CA GLY A 529 -32.02 -34.59 12.26
C GLY A 529 -32.71 -33.53 11.38
N ARG A 530 -32.97 -32.34 11.94
CA ARG A 530 -33.54 -31.22 11.18
C ARG A 530 -32.61 -30.68 10.09
N VAL A 531 -31.32 -30.53 10.39
CA VAL A 531 -30.34 -30.10 9.38
C VAL A 531 -30.26 -31.11 8.24
N LEU A 532 -30.14 -32.39 8.55
CA LEU A 532 -29.98 -33.44 7.54
C LEU A 532 -31.25 -33.73 6.74
N GLY A 533 -32.43 -33.52 7.33
CA GLY A 533 -33.73 -33.72 6.69
C GLY A 533 -34.16 -32.60 5.72
N SER A 534 -33.36 -31.53 5.61
CA SER A 534 -33.61 -30.44 4.67
C SER A 534 -33.11 -30.74 3.25
N GLU A 535 -33.53 -29.95 2.27
CA GLU A 535 -33.12 -30.10 0.86
C GLU A 535 -31.59 -30.01 0.66
N GLY A 536 -30.90 -29.10 1.37
CA GLY A 536 -29.44 -29.00 1.36
C GLY A 536 -28.74 -30.01 2.28
N GLY A 537 -29.43 -30.46 3.33
CA GLY A 537 -28.95 -31.36 4.37
C GLY A 537 -28.49 -32.72 3.89
N VAL A 538 -29.12 -33.23 2.83
CA VAL A 538 -28.80 -34.54 2.23
C VAL A 538 -27.33 -34.65 1.81
N HIS A 539 -26.71 -33.53 1.42
CA HIS A 539 -25.31 -33.48 1.03
C HIS A 539 -24.34 -33.61 2.21
N PHE A 540 -24.82 -33.50 3.45
CA PHE A 540 -24.04 -33.62 4.67
C PHE A 540 -24.38 -34.87 5.47
N ALA A 541 -25.21 -35.77 4.96
CA ALA A 541 -25.66 -36.97 5.67
C ALA A 541 -24.51 -37.87 6.13
N HIS A 542 -23.42 -37.95 5.35
CA HIS A 542 -22.21 -38.69 5.72
C HIS A 542 -21.42 -38.06 6.88
N LEU A 543 -21.68 -36.80 7.21
CA LEU A 543 -21.08 -36.09 8.34
C LEU A 543 -21.91 -36.18 9.63
N ALA A 544 -23.06 -36.87 9.61
CA ALA A 544 -24.01 -36.89 10.73
C ALA A 544 -23.38 -37.21 12.09
N SER A 545 -22.47 -38.20 12.14
CA SER A 545 -21.77 -38.61 13.36
C SER A 545 -20.70 -37.62 13.83
N LYS A 546 -20.29 -36.68 12.96
CA LYS A 546 -19.29 -35.64 13.24
C LYS A 546 -19.94 -34.31 13.61
N LEU A 547 -21.27 -34.19 13.55
CA LEU A 547 -21.96 -32.94 13.86
C LEU A 547 -22.05 -32.72 15.37
N VAL A 548 -21.72 -31.49 15.78
CA VAL A 548 -21.92 -31.00 17.14
C VAL A 548 -22.85 -29.80 17.14
N VAL A 549 -23.58 -29.67 18.24
CA VAL A 549 -24.52 -28.58 18.45
C VAL A 549 -24.05 -27.75 19.64
N ARG A 550 -24.00 -26.45 19.45
CA ARG A 550 -23.57 -25.46 20.45
C ARG A 550 -24.62 -24.37 20.56
N ARG A 551 -24.86 -23.88 21.78
CA ARG A 551 -25.65 -22.67 22.03
C ARG A 551 -24.70 -21.50 22.20
N ALA A 552 -24.95 -20.41 21.48
CA ALA A 552 -24.18 -19.19 21.55
C ALA A 552 -25.03 -18.08 22.17
N ALA A 553 -24.66 -17.60 23.35
CA ALA A 553 -25.26 -16.42 23.94
C ALA A 553 -24.73 -15.17 23.23
N MET A 554 -25.61 -14.49 22.50
CA MET A 554 -25.29 -13.33 21.69
C MET A 554 -25.48 -12.04 22.47
N ARG A 555 -24.58 -11.08 22.33
CA ARG A 555 -24.84 -9.74 22.84
C ARG A 555 -25.92 -9.06 21.99
N ARG A 556 -26.67 -8.12 22.57
CA ARG A 556 -27.67 -7.33 21.84
C ARG A 556 -27.08 -6.49 20.69
N ASP A 557 -25.81 -6.11 20.80
CA ASP A 557 -25.06 -5.39 19.78
C ASP A 557 -24.27 -6.31 18.83
N SER A 558 -24.34 -7.63 19.03
CA SER A 558 -23.71 -8.61 18.17
C SER A 558 -24.66 -9.01 17.06
N ALA A 559 -24.39 -8.56 15.83
CA ALA A 559 -25.14 -8.97 14.65
C ALA A 559 -24.43 -10.15 13.98
N MET A 560 -25.12 -11.29 13.82
CA MET A 560 -24.56 -12.41 13.08
C MET A 560 -24.67 -12.13 11.58
N ARG A 561 -23.53 -12.05 10.89
CA ARG A 561 -23.47 -11.86 9.44
C ARG A 561 -22.47 -12.85 8.87
N PHE A 562 -22.81 -13.47 7.75
CA PHE A 562 -21.98 -14.42 7.03
C PHE A 562 -21.44 -13.74 5.78
N GLY A 563 -20.20 -14.01 5.40
CA GLY A 563 -19.58 -13.35 4.27
C GLY A 563 -18.98 -14.33 3.29
N ALA A 564 -18.68 -13.76 2.13
CA ALA A 564 -17.92 -14.38 1.08
C ALA A 564 -16.72 -15.16 1.55
N ASN A 565 -16.62 -16.40 1.09
CA ASN A 565 -15.45 -17.27 1.22
C ASN A 565 -15.04 -17.64 2.64
N GLN A 566 -15.79 -17.24 3.66
CA GLN A 566 -15.53 -17.75 4.99
C GLN A 566 -16.16 -19.14 5.08
N PRO A 567 -15.36 -20.22 5.12
CA PRO A 567 -15.83 -21.43 5.78
C PRO A 567 -16.45 -21.02 7.12
N PHE A 568 -17.61 -21.58 7.46
CA PHE A 568 -18.41 -21.15 8.59
C PHE A 568 -17.70 -21.48 9.91
N ARG A 569 -16.58 -20.86 10.23
CA ARG A 569 -15.78 -21.26 11.39
C ARG A 569 -16.08 -20.36 12.58
N HIS A 570 -16.36 -20.96 13.74
CA HIS A 570 -16.67 -20.20 14.96
C HIS A 570 -15.59 -19.22 15.46
N TRP A 571 -14.36 -19.28 14.96
CA TRP A 571 -13.26 -18.39 15.37
C TRP A 571 -13.14 -17.15 14.47
N TYR A 572 -13.80 -17.11 13.30
CA TYR A 572 -14.02 -15.84 12.60
C TYR A 572 -15.12 -15.05 13.30
N GLY A 573 -15.10 -13.72 13.19
CA GLY A 573 -16.11 -12.85 13.77
C GLY A 573 -17.48 -13.09 13.14
N LEU A 574 -18.16 -14.18 13.53
CA LEU A 574 -19.54 -14.51 13.16
C LEU A 574 -20.48 -13.33 13.45
N PHE A 575 -20.08 -12.47 14.39
CA PHE A 575 -20.89 -11.47 15.05
C PHE A 575 -20.49 -10.02 14.75
N GLN A 576 -20.03 -9.77 13.52
CA GLN A 576 -19.58 -8.45 13.09
C GLN A 576 -20.44 -7.84 11.97
N PRO A 577 -20.61 -6.51 11.96
CA PRO A 577 -21.21 -5.80 10.84
C PRO A 577 -20.40 -6.02 9.55
N ARG A 578 -21.05 -6.57 8.51
CA ARG A 578 -20.49 -6.75 7.16
C ARG A 578 -21.12 -5.77 6.17
N PRO A 579 -20.35 -5.26 5.19
CA PRO A 579 -20.85 -4.29 4.21
C PRO A 579 -21.43 -4.91 2.92
N TYR A 580 -21.49 -6.24 2.77
CA TYR A 580 -21.96 -6.91 1.54
C TYR A 580 -22.94 -8.05 1.84
N ALA A 581 -23.84 -8.30 0.90
CA ALA A 581 -24.95 -9.26 1.00
C ALA A 581 -24.76 -10.49 0.11
N PHE A 582 -23.52 -10.92 -0.14
CA PHE A 582 -23.24 -12.09 -0.97
C PHE A 582 -21.96 -12.82 -0.53
N THR A 583 -21.80 -14.07 -1.02
CA THR A 583 -20.70 -14.98 -0.71
C THR A 583 -19.94 -15.40 -1.97
N ILE A 584 -18.62 -15.29 -2.00
CA ILE A 584 -17.74 -15.81 -3.07
C ILE A 584 -17.21 -17.18 -2.61
N PHE A 585 -16.91 -18.13 -3.51
CA PHE A 585 -16.26 -19.42 -3.17
C PHE A 585 -14.89 -19.57 -3.85
N LYS A 586 -13.88 -20.03 -3.10
CA LYS A 586 -12.53 -20.35 -3.58
C LYS A 586 -12.46 -21.85 -3.79
N THR A 587 -12.74 -22.28 -5.00
CA THR A 587 -12.47 -23.65 -5.44
C THR A 587 -10.94 -23.81 -5.49
N HIS A 588 -10.43 -24.83 -4.78
CA HIS A 588 -9.05 -25.35 -4.69
C HIS A 588 -7.87 -24.50 -5.26
N PRO A 589 -6.75 -24.30 -4.54
CA PRO A 589 -5.64 -23.42 -4.97
C PRO A 589 -4.93 -23.77 -6.30
N ASN A 590 -5.27 -24.90 -6.94
CA ASN A 590 -4.63 -25.39 -8.17
C ASN A 590 -5.57 -25.42 -9.39
N GLN A 591 -6.80 -24.91 -9.29
CA GLN A 591 -7.74 -24.88 -10.42
C GLN A 591 -7.98 -23.44 -10.93
N PRO A 592 -8.16 -23.23 -12.25
CA PRO A 592 -8.53 -21.93 -12.79
C PRO A 592 -9.86 -21.48 -12.16
N GLU A 593 -9.82 -20.31 -11.54
CA GLU A 593 -10.84 -19.79 -10.62
C GLU A 593 -12.27 -19.84 -11.19
N THR A 594 -13.03 -20.87 -10.85
CA THR A 594 -14.49 -20.83 -11.00
C THR A 594 -15.07 -20.21 -9.74
N ARG A 595 -15.44 -18.94 -9.84
CA ARG A 595 -15.98 -18.12 -8.74
C ARG A 595 -17.50 -18.25 -8.73
N VAL A 596 -18.08 -18.73 -7.63
CA VAL A 596 -19.54 -18.75 -7.46
C VAL A 596 -19.94 -17.69 -6.44
N VAL A 597 -20.95 -16.89 -6.78
CA VAL A 597 -21.49 -15.78 -5.99
C VAL A 597 -22.86 -16.19 -5.46
N PHE A 598 -23.07 -16.15 -4.15
CA PHE A 598 -24.34 -16.52 -3.51
C PHE A 598 -24.95 -15.35 -2.74
N PRO A 599 -26.27 -15.21 -2.64
CA PRO A 599 -26.89 -14.21 -1.75
C PRO A 599 -26.57 -14.50 -0.28
N GLY A 600 -26.35 -13.45 0.51
CA GLY A 600 -25.99 -13.51 1.93
C GLY A 600 -27.18 -13.92 2.79
N LEU A 601 -26.88 -14.57 3.93
CA LEU A 601 -27.87 -14.96 4.92
C LEU A 601 -28.43 -13.74 5.69
N PRO A 602 -29.71 -13.73 6.10
CA PRO A 602 -30.33 -12.63 6.85
C PRO A 602 -29.60 -12.29 8.17
N GLU A 603 -29.76 -11.05 8.64
CA GLU A 603 -29.19 -10.55 9.90
C GLU A 603 -29.76 -11.35 11.08
N LEU A 604 -28.92 -12.19 11.70
CA LEU A 604 -29.38 -13.29 12.55
C LEU A 604 -29.37 -13.02 14.06
N ALA A 605 -28.95 -11.86 14.58
CA ALA A 605 -28.89 -11.67 16.04
C ALA A 605 -29.18 -10.25 16.53
N GLY A 606 -30.17 -10.15 17.41
CA GLY A 606 -30.49 -8.99 18.26
C GLY A 606 -30.43 -9.37 19.75
N GLY A 607 -29.38 -10.11 20.16
CA GLY A 607 -29.20 -10.55 21.56
C GLY A 607 -29.98 -11.81 21.97
N GLU A 608 -30.55 -12.55 21.02
CA GLU A 608 -31.16 -13.85 21.28
C GLU A 608 -30.12 -14.98 21.22
N PRO A 609 -30.22 -16.02 22.07
CA PRO A 609 -29.32 -17.16 22.00
C PRO A 609 -29.50 -17.89 20.67
N LEU A 610 -28.40 -18.25 20.01
CA LEU A 610 -28.41 -18.98 18.75
C LEU A 610 -28.03 -20.45 18.98
N VAL A 611 -28.57 -21.34 18.15
CA VAL A 611 -28.11 -22.72 18.07
C VAL A 611 -27.26 -22.88 16.81
N LEU A 612 -26.00 -23.24 17.01
CA LEU A 612 -24.99 -23.44 16.00
C LEU A 612 -24.79 -24.94 15.77
N ILE A 613 -24.95 -25.40 14.53
CA ILE A 613 -24.84 -26.82 14.17
C ILE A 613 -23.72 -26.93 13.15
N GLY A 614 -22.68 -27.70 13.46
CA GLY A 614 -21.48 -27.74 12.63
C GLY A 614 -20.58 -28.94 12.88
N VAL A 615 -19.50 -29.08 12.11
CA VAL A 615 -18.45 -30.09 12.32
C VAL A 615 -17.27 -29.44 13.03
N PRO A 616 -16.80 -29.97 14.17
CA PRO A 616 -15.60 -29.47 14.80
C PRO A 616 -14.37 -29.91 13.97
N LEU A 617 -13.57 -28.95 13.51
CA LEU A 617 -12.36 -29.21 12.74
C LEU A 617 -11.14 -28.62 13.43
N GLY A 618 -10.15 -29.47 13.71
CA GLY A 618 -8.83 -29.03 14.16
C GLY A 618 -8.02 -28.47 13.00
N HIS A 619 -7.58 -27.22 13.11
CA HIS A 619 -6.66 -26.62 12.15
C HIS A 619 -5.27 -26.49 12.78
N PRO A 620 -4.21 -26.97 12.12
CA PRO A 620 -2.83 -26.82 12.61
C PRO A 620 -2.46 -25.36 12.91
N GLU A 621 -3.03 -24.42 12.16
CA GLU A 621 -2.70 -23.00 12.26
C GLU A 621 -3.66 -22.19 13.15
N ARG A 622 -4.83 -22.73 13.49
CA ARG A 622 -5.98 -21.93 13.97
C ARG A 622 -6.72 -22.55 15.17
N GLY A 623 -6.25 -23.68 15.70
CA GLY A 623 -6.91 -24.40 16.79
C GLY A 623 -8.17 -25.14 16.34
N GLU A 624 -9.03 -25.52 17.29
CA GLU A 624 -10.34 -26.10 16.96
C GLU A 624 -11.27 -25.03 16.40
N SER A 625 -11.96 -25.38 15.31
CA SER A 625 -13.00 -24.60 14.67
C SER A 625 -14.28 -25.42 14.60
N LEU A 626 -15.40 -24.79 14.29
CA LEU A 626 -16.71 -25.43 14.14
C LEU A 626 -17.20 -24.90 12.81
N GLU A 627 -17.16 -25.73 11.78
CA GLU A 627 -17.70 -25.43 10.46
C GLU A 627 -19.21 -25.55 10.50
N LEU A 628 -19.94 -24.44 10.52
CA LEU A 628 -21.40 -24.44 10.62
C LEU A 628 -22.01 -24.98 9.32
N LEU A 629 -22.92 -25.93 9.50
CA LEU A 629 -23.82 -26.40 8.47
C LEU A 629 -25.13 -25.65 8.52
N GLY A 630 -25.59 -25.29 9.72
CA GLY A 630 -26.84 -24.57 9.94
C GLY A 630 -26.81 -23.71 11.20
N VAL A 631 -27.64 -22.68 11.19
CA VAL A 631 -27.90 -21.82 12.34
C VAL A 631 -29.41 -21.74 12.56
N ALA A 632 -29.82 -21.85 13.81
CA ALA A 632 -31.21 -21.73 14.21
C ALA A 632 -31.38 -20.67 15.31
N ARG A 633 -32.50 -19.92 15.22
CA ARG A 633 -32.99 -19.04 16.29
C ARG A 633 -34.08 -19.75 17.08
N PRO A 634 -34.05 -19.80 18.41
CA PRO A 634 -35.19 -20.21 19.23
C PRO A 634 -36.34 -19.23 19.03
N ARG A 635 -37.54 -19.71 18.67
CA ARG A 635 -38.72 -18.87 18.54
C ARG A 635 -39.16 -18.41 19.95
N THR A 636 -39.28 -17.10 20.16
CA THR A 636 -39.62 -16.48 21.45
C THR A 636 -41.11 -16.57 21.82
N ASP A 637 -41.96 -17.17 20.98
CA ASP A 637 -43.42 -17.19 21.12
C ASP A 637 -43.98 -18.39 21.90
N GLY A 638 -43.15 -19.10 22.68
CA GLY A 638 -43.61 -20.13 23.63
C GLY A 638 -44.18 -21.41 22.99
N LYS A 639 -44.26 -21.50 21.66
CA LYS A 639 -44.62 -22.73 20.93
C LYS A 639 -43.36 -23.48 20.53
N ALA A 640 -42.85 -24.26 21.49
CA ALA A 640 -41.51 -24.86 21.55
C ALA A 640 -41.09 -25.84 20.42
N ALA A 641 -41.68 -25.86 19.23
CA ALA A 641 -41.23 -26.79 18.18
C ALA A 641 -41.47 -26.38 16.71
N ALA A 642 -42.24 -25.32 16.39
CA ALA A 642 -42.89 -25.23 15.07
C ALA A 642 -42.58 -23.98 14.22
N GLY A 643 -41.54 -23.19 14.48
CA GLY A 643 -41.21 -22.09 13.56
C GLY A 643 -39.82 -21.50 13.73
N LEU A 644 -38.84 -22.34 13.47
CA LEU A 644 -37.44 -21.97 13.56
C LEU A 644 -36.94 -21.82 12.12
N GLU A 645 -36.34 -20.69 11.79
CA GLU A 645 -35.71 -20.47 10.50
C GLU A 645 -34.34 -21.16 10.51
N LEU A 646 -34.26 -22.32 9.84
CA LEU A 646 -33.00 -23.01 9.63
C LEU A 646 -32.35 -22.46 8.37
N LEU A 647 -31.26 -21.72 8.54
CA LEU A 647 -30.51 -21.21 7.40
C LEU A 647 -29.53 -22.26 6.92
N LEU A 648 -29.81 -22.82 5.74
CA LEU A 648 -28.92 -23.75 5.06
C LEU A 648 -28.56 -23.24 3.67
N PRO A 649 -27.38 -23.64 3.15
CA PRO A 649 -27.05 -23.42 1.75
C PRO A 649 -28.03 -24.19 0.84
N ASP A 650 -28.36 -23.66 -0.35
CA ASP A 650 -29.14 -24.39 -1.36
C ASP A 650 -28.42 -25.68 -1.82
N GLY A 651 -29.11 -26.59 -2.53
CA GLY A 651 -28.55 -27.90 -2.88
C GLY A 651 -27.24 -27.86 -3.68
N ALA A 652 -27.01 -26.85 -4.52
CA ALA A 652 -25.73 -26.71 -5.23
C ALA A 652 -24.62 -26.23 -4.28
N THR A 653 -24.93 -25.25 -3.43
CA THR A 653 -23.99 -24.72 -2.43
C THR A 653 -23.63 -25.76 -1.38
N ALA A 654 -24.62 -26.49 -0.88
CA ALA A 654 -24.47 -27.52 0.12
C ALA A 654 -23.53 -28.63 -0.36
N ARG A 655 -23.63 -29.00 -1.64
CA ARG A 655 -22.72 -29.98 -2.26
C ARG A 655 -21.27 -29.49 -2.33
N ILE A 656 -21.05 -28.24 -2.75
CA ILE A 656 -19.70 -27.65 -2.81
C ILE A 656 -19.12 -27.54 -1.40
N HIS A 657 -19.94 -27.12 -0.44
CA HIS A 657 -19.52 -26.96 0.95
C HIS A 657 -19.22 -28.30 1.62
N ALA A 658 -20.04 -29.33 1.37
CA ALA A 658 -19.79 -30.69 1.84
C ALA A 658 -18.45 -31.22 1.31
N ALA A 659 -18.21 -31.09 0.00
CA ALA A 659 -16.94 -31.49 -0.62
C ALA A 659 -15.73 -30.73 -0.03
N TYR A 660 -15.91 -29.47 0.34
CA TYR A 660 -14.89 -28.69 1.03
C TYR A 660 -14.60 -29.23 2.44
N ILE A 661 -15.64 -29.48 3.24
CA ILE A 661 -15.49 -30.05 4.59
C ILE A 661 -14.77 -31.40 4.52
N ASP A 662 -15.15 -32.25 3.56
CA ASP A 662 -14.49 -33.54 3.33
C ASP A 662 -13.01 -33.38 2.99
N ALA A 663 -12.66 -32.43 2.11
CA ALA A 663 -11.27 -32.16 1.78
C ALA A 663 -10.46 -31.68 2.99
N VAL A 664 -11.06 -30.87 3.86
CA VAL A 664 -10.40 -30.37 5.08
C VAL A 664 -10.22 -31.49 6.10
N ILE A 665 -11.23 -32.35 6.29
CA ILE A 665 -11.16 -33.53 7.13
C ILE A 665 -10.05 -34.47 6.64
N ALA A 666 -10.03 -34.78 5.34
CA ALA A 666 -9.04 -35.66 4.75
C ALA A 666 -7.60 -35.10 4.90
N ASP A 667 -7.42 -33.79 4.74
CA ASP A 667 -6.12 -33.14 4.98
C ASP A 667 -5.70 -33.20 6.45
N ALA A 668 -6.64 -32.98 7.39
CA ALA A 668 -6.38 -33.09 8.82
C ALA A 668 -6.01 -34.52 9.23
N GLU A 669 -6.75 -35.52 8.76
CA GLU A 669 -6.47 -36.94 8.99
C GLU A 669 -5.11 -37.35 8.40
N LYS A 670 -4.79 -36.88 7.19
CA LYS A 670 -3.48 -37.12 6.54
C LYS A 670 -2.32 -36.50 7.33
N LYS A 671 -2.52 -35.31 7.91
CA LYS A 671 -1.51 -34.63 8.74
C LYS A 671 -1.35 -35.27 10.12
N ALA A 672 -2.41 -35.87 10.66
CA ALA A 672 -2.41 -36.56 11.95
C ALA A 672 -1.80 -37.97 11.88
N ALA A 673 -1.81 -38.61 10.69
CA ALA A 673 -1.20 -39.92 10.50
C ALA A 673 0.32 -39.88 10.81
N PRO A 674 0.85 -40.82 11.63
CA PRO A 674 2.27 -40.88 11.92
C PRO A 674 3.04 -41.05 10.61
N ARG A 675 4.01 -40.16 10.34
CA ARG A 675 4.92 -40.27 9.19
C ARG A 675 5.71 -41.56 9.36
N ARG A 676 5.34 -42.58 8.59
CA ARG A 676 6.07 -43.85 8.51
C ARG A 676 7.41 -43.68 7.80
#